data_AF-A0A1B8J8K4-F1
#
_entry.id   AF-A0A1B8J8K4-F1
#
_cell.length_a   1.000
_cell.length_b   1.000
_cell.length_c   1.000
_cell.angle_alpha   90.00
_cell.angle_beta   90.00
_cell.angle_gamma   90.00
#
_symmetry.space_group_name_H-M   'P 1'
#
loop_
_entity.id
_entity.type
_entity.pdbx_description
1 polymer ?
#
loop_
_entity_poly.entity_id
_entity_poly.type
_entity_poly.pdbx_seq_one_letter_code
_entity_poly.pdbx_strand_id
1 'polypeptide(L)'
;MMIFASTASAKELRTLDFEVVKKEASASATAQKSAPKNADSASPAPDSASDSTPNSKPNSALDSARESTANAAPTLLLIGGIQGDEPGGFNATNVFLNHYTIKNGSVWVVPVLNPHSMLKNHRGIYDDMNRKFAALSPNDPEAPIIANIKELIRAKEVSAVLHLHDGSGYYRATYESALLNPNRWGNCTVIDQTMLEGAEFGALEKHAQNIIDHINAHLLKPIHRYHLHNTQTAQKDPEMQKALTFYAINQGKAAYANEASKELNVAERVYYHLLAIESMLSQMGIAFERDFGLTPKGVQAAINDPKQRFSIEGMPSFPLFGLRALQASFPLPKGKDYGTIRIESDNKILGLLPRENLLVLKYGNRVMSKFAPNFIEFGAPLAPINARIDGKEARVAMGEVVRVAQRIELESIAPQTTQNTIENTIAPNSAPATETITKSVRAKVVGLTKQNPSAISKAALNPNASIDVGGNLYRVEFYTRTQITQTFPREPLESPKKDGVKDEAESSAESKNVDSGKSLDSKVDSSAESSSDSNGAQTSQTTQNPQTAQTVQNTSSIANILANNPQAKPARVIASTAHVRAAPSVDSGIVAKAPLGRELFILGFEDSSMGAWAKIAYDFKGRDIQGYILARLLKEMSAADSKRFIASALESKNAESSAESSSTQTTQNPQIAQNTSSIANILANNPQAKPARVIASTAHVRAAPSVDSGIVAKAPLGRELFILGFEDSSMGAWAKIAYDFKGRDIQGYILARLLRLSADSAKASAQSGKTATKAPLKPIIKTSAKEEFSGMILLDFTPESK
;
A
#
# COMPACT_ATOMS: atom_id res chain seq x y z
N MET A 1 16.71 8.77 32.19
CA MET A 1 17.33 7.56 31.63
C MET A 1 16.39 6.38 31.81
N MET A 2 15.54 6.09 30.83
CA MET A 2 14.82 4.82 30.63
C MET A 2 14.20 4.86 29.23
N ILE A 3 14.28 3.76 28.48
CA ILE A 3 13.96 3.73 27.05
C ILE A 3 12.70 2.90 26.84
N PHE A 4 11.63 3.54 26.38
CA PHE A 4 10.53 2.86 25.69
C PHE A 4 10.68 3.08 24.18
N ALA A 5 11.42 2.18 23.54
CA ALA A 5 11.50 2.13 22.09
C ALA A 5 10.13 1.70 21.53
N SER A 6 9.52 2.56 20.72
CA SER A 6 8.29 2.21 20.01
C SER A 6 8.60 1.17 18.93
N THR A 7 8.26 -0.09 19.18
CA THR A 7 8.54 -1.25 18.29
C THR A 7 7.60 -1.31 17.07
N ALA A 8 7.30 -0.15 16.48
CA ALA A 8 6.58 0.02 15.22
C ALA A 8 7.55 -0.06 14.01
N SER A 9 8.37 -1.11 13.97
CA SER A 9 9.30 -1.39 12.87
C SER A 9 9.29 -2.88 12.51
N ALA A 10 9.70 -3.21 11.28
CA ALA A 10 9.73 -4.55 10.67
C ALA A 10 8.41 -5.34 10.56
N LYS A 11 7.36 -5.11 11.37
CA LYS A 11 6.13 -5.93 11.35
C LYS A 11 5.12 -5.61 10.23
N GLU A 12 5.01 -4.36 9.78
CA GLU A 12 3.90 -3.92 8.90
C GLU A 12 4.01 -4.31 7.41
N LEU A 13 5.14 -4.88 6.96
CA LEU A 13 5.48 -4.93 5.52
C LEU A 13 5.80 -6.32 4.96
N ARG A 14 5.59 -7.38 5.72
CA ARG A 14 6.28 -8.69 5.60
C ARG A 14 5.98 -9.56 4.35
N THR A 15 5.40 -9.00 3.28
CA THR A 15 4.54 -9.75 2.33
C THR A 15 4.41 -9.10 0.94
N LEU A 16 5.48 -8.51 0.42
CA LEU A 16 5.81 -8.86 -0.95
C LEU A 16 7.06 -9.70 -0.85
N ASP A 17 6.85 -11.01 -0.85
CA ASP A 17 7.93 -11.98 -0.75
C ASP A 17 8.90 -11.80 -1.92
N PHE A 18 10.17 -12.07 -1.65
CA PHE A 18 11.21 -12.08 -2.67
C PHE A 18 10.92 -13.22 -3.66
N GLU A 19 10.40 -12.88 -4.84
CA GLU A 19 10.01 -13.84 -5.86
C GLU A 19 11.09 -13.99 -6.94
N VAL A 20 11.36 -15.23 -7.32
CA VAL A 20 12.25 -15.62 -8.42
C VAL A 20 11.44 -16.42 -9.42
N VAL A 21 11.26 -15.90 -10.64
CA VAL A 21 10.53 -16.59 -11.70
C VAL A 21 11.53 -17.14 -12.71
N LYS A 22 11.62 -18.47 -12.81
CA LYS A 22 12.42 -19.14 -13.83
C LYS A 22 11.64 -19.24 -15.14
N LYS A 23 12.21 -18.74 -16.24
CA LYS A 23 11.75 -19.00 -17.60
C LYS A 23 12.74 -19.89 -18.32
N GLU A 24 12.30 -21.10 -18.60
CA GLU A 24 13.07 -22.17 -19.24
C GLU A 24 12.31 -22.67 -20.46
N ALA A 25 13.01 -23.26 -21.42
CA ALA A 25 12.39 -23.90 -22.57
C ALA A 25 11.43 -25.02 -22.10
N SER A 26 10.17 -24.95 -22.50
CA SER A 26 9.19 -25.97 -22.09
C SER A 26 9.54 -27.33 -22.71
N ALA A 27 9.65 -28.35 -21.86
CA ALA A 27 9.87 -29.74 -22.28
C ALA A 27 8.61 -30.39 -22.91
N SER A 28 7.99 -29.68 -23.86
CA SER A 28 6.81 -30.10 -24.61
C SER A 28 6.78 -29.44 -25.99
N ALA A 29 7.73 -29.86 -26.84
CA ALA A 29 7.73 -29.61 -28.28
C ALA A 29 8.21 -30.85 -29.06
N THR A 30 7.95 -32.05 -28.51
CA THR A 30 8.18 -33.32 -29.21
C THR A 30 7.30 -33.35 -30.45
N ALA A 31 7.89 -33.08 -31.62
CA ALA A 31 7.17 -32.99 -32.87
C ALA A 31 6.45 -34.31 -33.18
N GLN A 32 5.13 -34.33 -33.04
CA GLN A 32 4.29 -35.36 -33.67
C GLN A 32 4.40 -35.19 -35.19
N LYS A 33 5.41 -35.81 -35.78
CA LYS A 33 5.44 -36.10 -37.21
C LYS A 33 4.28 -37.04 -37.51
N SER A 34 3.15 -36.46 -37.92
CA SER A 34 2.09 -37.18 -38.61
C SER A 34 2.68 -37.76 -39.90
N ALA A 35 2.98 -39.06 -39.88
CA ALA A 35 3.55 -39.74 -41.04
C ALA A 35 2.49 -39.86 -42.14
N PRO A 36 2.72 -39.33 -43.36
CA PRO A 36 1.94 -39.73 -44.51
C PRO A 36 2.25 -41.20 -44.82
N LYS A 37 1.22 -41.99 -45.10
CA LYS A 37 1.37 -43.38 -45.56
C LYS A 37 1.47 -43.43 -47.10
N ASN A 38 2.16 -44.47 -47.58
CA ASN A 38 2.25 -44.94 -48.97
C ASN A 38 3.11 -44.04 -49.90
N ALA A 39 3.82 -44.58 -50.89
CA ALA A 39 4.35 -45.94 -51.11
C ALA A 39 5.40 -45.88 -52.26
N ASP A 40 6.28 -46.88 -52.33
CA ASP A 40 7.07 -47.33 -53.51
C ASP A 40 8.01 -46.27 -54.19
N SER A 41 9.24 -46.57 -54.64
CA SER A 41 9.92 -47.83 -54.97
C SER A 41 11.45 -47.65 -55.11
N ALA A 42 12.16 -48.78 -55.26
CA ALA A 42 13.47 -48.96 -55.93
C ALA A 42 14.77 -48.34 -55.32
N SER A 43 15.64 -49.26 -54.87
CA SER A 43 17.12 -49.15 -54.82
C SER A 43 17.71 -49.55 -56.20
N PRO A 44 19.04 -49.48 -56.51
CA PRO A 44 20.18 -49.85 -55.66
C PRO A 44 21.45 -48.95 -55.73
N ALA A 45 22.50 -49.36 -54.99
CA ALA A 45 23.85 -48.79 -54.97
C ALA A 45 24.74 -49.30 -56.12
N PRO A 46 26.02 -48.85 -56.22
CA PRO A 46 27.13 -49.57 -55.53
C PRO A 46 28.21 -48.63 -54.93
N ASP A 47 29.38 -49.06 -54.41
CA ASP A 47 29.79 -50.18 -53.53
C ASP A 47 31.35 -50.23 -53.46
N SER A 48 31.96 -50.28 -52.25
CA SER A 48 33.39 -50.57 -51.95
C SER A 48 33.68 -50.24 -50.46
N ALA A 49 34.04 -51.16 -49.55
CA ALA A 49 35.32 -51.89 -49.39
C ALA A 49 36.53 -50.97 -49.04
N SER A 50 37.45 -51.28 -48.10
CA SER A 50 37.77 -52.50 -47.31
C SER A 50 38.31 -52.12 -45.90
N ASP A 51 37.85 -52.72 -44.79
CA ASP A 51 38.35 -53.95 -44.12
C ASP A 51 39.78 -53.91 -43.51
N SER A 52 39.86 -54.09 -42.18
CA SER A 52 40.72 -55.07 -41.46
C SER A 52 40.91 -54.71 -39.96
N THR A 53 41.10 -55.72 -39.11
CA THR A 53 41.47 -55.59 -37.67
C THR A 53 42.51 -56.67 -37.31
N PRO A 54 43.23 -56.61 -36.17
CA PRO A 54 42.68 -57.29 -34.98
C PRO A 54 43.02 -56.69 -33.60
N ASN A 55 41.95 -56.51 -32.80
CA ASN A 55 41.82 -56.99 -31.41
C ASN A 55 42.98 -56.83 -30.39
N SER A 56 42.80 -55.93 -29.41
CA SER A 56 43.04 -56.29 -28.00
C SER A 56 42.03 -55.61 -27.06
N LYS A 57 41.74 -56.27 -25.92
CA LYS A 57 40.81 -55.87 -24.86
C LYS A 57 41.29 -56.50 -23.53
N PRO A 58 40.83 -56.05 -22.34
CA PRO A 58 40.06 -54.83 -22.06
C PRO A 58 40.71 -53.93 -20.98
N ASN A 59 40.20 -52.71 -20.79
CA ASN A 59 40.01 -52.22 -19.42
C ASN A 59 38.88 -51.19 -19.32
N SER A 60 37.68 -51.64 -18.95
CA SER A 60 36.47 -50.82 -18.85
C SER A 60 36.43 -50.08 -17.51
N ALA A 61 37.04 -48.90 -17.43
CA ALA A 61 36.98 -48.03 -16.25
C ALA A 61 37.10 -46.52 -16.51
N LEU A 62 37.68 -46.08 -17.64
CA LEU A 62 38.12 -44.67 -17.80
C LEU A 62 37.41 -43.86 -18.90
N ASP A 63 36.87 -44.48 -19.95
CA ASP A 63 36.21 -43.74 -21.04
C ASP A 63 34.76 -43.31 -20.73
N SER A 64 34.06 -44.00 -19.81
CA SER A 64 32.72 -43.62 -19.36
C SER A 64 32.65 -42.33 -18.53
N ALA A 65 33.78 -41.62 -18.39
CA ALA A 65 33.90 -40.37 -17.64
C ALA A 65 34.02 -39.11 -18.53
N ARG A 66 33.88 -39.23 -19.87
CA ARG A 66 33.94 -38.08 -20.80
C ARG A 66 32.68 -37.82 -21.65
N GLU A 67 31.68 -38.69 -21.61
CA GLU A 67 30.37 -38.47 -22.26
C GLU A 67 29.24 -38.30 -21.23
N SER A 68 29.38 -37.35 -20.31
CA SER A 68 28.28 -36.94 -19.41
C SER A 68 28.21 -35.43 -19.12
N THR A 69 29.11 -34.61 -19.67
CA THR A 69 28.94 -33.15 -19.72
C THR A 69 28.10 -32.76 -20.93
N ALA A 70 26.80 -33.06 -20.87
CA ALA A 70 25.84 -32.28 -21.64
C ALA A 70 25.93 -30.84 -21.11
N ASN A 71 26.45 -29.90 -21.91
CA ASN A 71 26.58 -28.50 -21.50
C ASN A 71 25.18 -27.96 -21.15
N ALA A 72 24.95 -27.73 -19.86
CA ALA A 72 23.73 -27.08 -19.39
C ALA A 72 23.68 -25.69 -20.03
N ALA A 73 22.59 -25.39 -20.73
CA ALA A 73 22.46 -24.12 -21.44
C ALA A 73 22.55 -22.95 -20.44
N PRO A 74 23.28 -21.86 -20.77
CA PRO A 74 23.65 -20.84 -19.80
C PRO A 74 22.41 -20.11 -19.25
N THR A 75 22.45 -19.80 -17.95
CA THR A 75 21.35 -19.06 -17.29
C THR A 75 21.71 -17.59 -17.13
N LEU A 76 20.83 -16.70 -17.59
CA LEU A 76 20.88 -15.28 -17.25
C LEU A 76 20.09 -15.01 -15.95
N LEU A 77 20.73 -14.40 -14.95
CA LEU A 77 20.04 -13.82 -13.80
C LEU A 77 19.67 -12.35 -14.11
N LEU A 78 18.38 -12.11 -14.36
CA LEU A 78 17.84 -10.79 -14.70
C LEU A 78 17.19 -10.14 -13.48
N ILE A 79 17.67 -8.96 -13.08
CA ILE A 79 17.27 -8.31 -11.81
C ILE A 79 16.76 -6.90 -12.10
N GLY A 80 15.57 -6.55 -11.60
CA GLY A 80 15.03 -5.20 -11.63
C GLY A 80 14.65 -4.67 -10.24
N GLY A 81 14.49 -3.35 -10.14
CA GLY A 81 13.80 -2.72 -8.99
C GLY A 81 14.45 -2.91 -7.63
N ILE A 82 15.79 -2.94 -7.56
CA ILE A 82 16.53 -2.79 -6.30
C ILE A 82 16.23 -1.45 -5.61
N GLN A 83 15.84 -0.44 -6.39
CA GLN A 83 15.36 0.84 -5.93
C GLN A 83 13.92 1.07 -6.42
N GLY A 84 13.05 1.50 -5.51
CA GLY A 84 11.61 1.53 -5.71
C GLY A 84 11.07 2.78 -6.41
N ASP A 85 11.91 3.72 -6.81
CA ASP A 85 11.56 4.90 -7.63
C ASP A 85 12.04 4.78 -9.09
N GLU A 86 12.37 3.56 -9.53
CA GLU A 86 13.05 3.28 -10.82
C GLU A 86 12.19 2.34 -11.69
N PRO A 87 11.06 2.85 -12.22
CA PRO A 87 10.05 2.03 -12.87
C PRO A 87 10.45 1.41 -14.21
N GLY A 88 11.48 1.91 -14.90
CA GLY A 88 11.96 1.29 -16.13
C GLY A 88 12.40 -0.15 -15.90
N GLY A 89 13.31 -0.38 -14.94
CA GLY A 89 13.84 -1.70 -14.65
C GLY A 89 12.76 -2.73 -14.28
N PHE A 90 11.89 -2.42 -13.32
CA PHE A 90 10.88 -3.38 -12.87
C PHE A 90 9.63 -3.50 -13.78
N ASN A 91 9.35 -2.52 -14.65
CA ASN A 91 8.36 -2.74 -15.72
C ASN A 91 8.95 -3.59 -16.86
N ALA A 92 10.26 -3.51 -17.13
CA ALA A 92 10.91 -4.33 -18.15
C ALA A 92 10.94 -5.82 -17.76
N THR A 93 11.28 -6.14 -16.52
CA THR A 93 11.17 -7.52 -16.00
C THR A 93 9.73 -8.04 -16.00
N ASN A 94 8.74 -7.21 -15.65
CA ASN A 94 7.33 -7.61 -15.70
C ASN A 94 6.81 -7.82 -17.13
N VAL A 95 7.15 -6.94 -18.08
CA VAL A 95 6.83 -7.15 -19.51
C VAL A 95 7.54 -8.40 -20.05
N PHE A 96 8.79 -8.64 -19.67
CA PHE A 96 9.52 -9.85 -20.02
C PHE A 96 8.83 -11.11 -19.46
N LEU A 97 8.32 -11.06 -18.22
CA LEU A 97 7.57 -12.17 -17.63
C LEU A 97 6.19 -12.39 -18.25
N ASN A 98 5.48 -11.36 -18.70
CA ASN A 98 4.16 -11.53 -19.31
C ASN A 98 4.22 -11.88 -20.82
N HIS A 99 5.18 -11.34 -21.57
CA HIS A 99 5.10 -11.27 -23.04
C HIS A 99 6.23 -11.94 -23.84
N TYR A 100 7.25 -12.53 -23.18
CA TYR A 100 8.32 -13.27 -23.85
C TYR A 100 8.22 -14.78 -23.58
N THR A 101 8.57 -15.62 -24.55
CA THR A 101 8.66 -17.07 -24.37
C THR A 101 10.07 -17.56 -24.70
N ILE A 102 10.71 -18.22 -23.74
CA ILE A 102 12.03 -18.84 -23.93
C ILE A 102 11.86 -20.16 -24.68
N LYS A 103 12.71 -20.38 -25.69
CA LYS A 103 12.73 -21.53 -26.60
C LYS A 103 13.96 -22.41 -26.41
N ASN A 104 15.07 -21.84 -25.94
CA ASN A 104 16.28 -22.53 -25.53
C ASN A 104 16.99 -21.70 -24.44
N GLY A 105 17.69 -22.36 -23.51
CA GLY A 105 18.35 -21.69 -22.37
C GLY A 105 17.42 -21.43 -21.18
N SER A 106 17.94 -20.71 -20.18
CA SER A 106 17.22 -20.35 -18.96
C SER A 106 17.41 -18.87 -18.61
N VAL A 107 16.35 -18.24 -18.08
CA VAL A 107 16.41 -16.89 -17.51
C VAL A 107 15.73 -16.91 -16.15
N TRP A 108 16.48 -16.64 -15.09
CA TRP A 108 15.95 -16.49 -13.74
C TRP A 108 15.70 -15.00 -13.49
N VAL A 109 14.46 -14.61 -13.24
CA VAL A 109 14.06 -13.20 -13.11
C VAL A 109 13.72 -12.87 -11.67
N VAL A 110 14.34 -11.83 -11.12
CA VAL A 110 13.94 -11.15 -9.88
C VAL A 110 13.26 -9.84 -10.28
N PRO A 111 11.92 -9.77 -10.35
CA PRO A 111 11.24 -8.69 -11.07
C PRO A 111 11.34 -7.34 -10.37
N VAL A 112 11.25 -7.35 -9.04
CA VAL A 112 11.48 -6.22 -8.14
C VAL A 112 12.20 -6.71 -6.89
N LEU A 113 13.47 -6.33 -6.73
CA LEU A 113 14.30 -6.74 -5.60
C LEU A 113 13.96 -5.98 -4.29
N ASN A 114 13.43 -4.75 -4.37
CA ASN A 114 12.96 -3.97 -3.20
C ASN A 114 11.46 -3.61 -3.30
N PRO A 115 10.55 -4.58 -3.13
CA PRO A 115 9.13 -4.36 -3.35
C PRO A 115 8.49 -3.41 -2.32
N HIS A 116 8.99 -3.40 -1.07
CA HIS A 116 8.51 -2.48 -0.03
C HIS A 116 8.73 -1.00 -0.43
N SER A 117 9.86 -0.71 -1.07
CA SER A 117 10.19 0.63 -1.58
C SER A 117 9.40 0.94 -2.85
N MET A 118 9.20 -0.05 -3.75
CA MET A 118 8.38 0.09 -4.96
C MET A 118 6.93 0.49 -4.65
N LEU A 119 6.26 -0.21 -3.71
CA LEU A 119 4.89 0.11 -3.29
C LEU A 119 4.77 1.56 -2.80
N LYS A 120 5.78 2.02 -2.05
CA LYS A 120 5.84 3.36 -1.46
C LYS A 120 6.30 4.46 -2.43
N ASN A 121 6.74 4.12 -3.65
CA ASN A 121 7.38 5.03 -4.62
C ASN A 121 8.61 5.74 -4.03
N HIS A 122 9.49 4.97 -3.40
CA HIS A 122 10.66 5.48 -2.69
C HIS A 122 11.92 4.75 -3.16
N ARG A 123 13.09 5.39 -3.11
CA ARG A 123 14.36 4.80 -3.55
C ARG A 123 14.70 3.52 -2.76
N GLY A 124 15.00 3.68 -1.47
CA GLY A 124 15.13 2.58 -0.51
C GLY A 124 14.58 3.06 0.83
N ILE A 125 13.60 2.35 1.40
CA ILE A 125 12.96 2.76 2.67
C ILE A 125 13.75 2.35 3.91
N TYR A 126 14.79 1.53 3.72
CA TYR A 126 15.71 1.04 4.75
C TYR A 126 17.16 1.39 4.40
N ASP A 127 17.39 2.58 3.81
CA ASP A 127 18.62 3.00 3.11
C ASP A 127 18.77 2.39 1.69
N ASP A 128 19.83 2.76 0.95
CA ASP A 128 20.08 2.28 -0.42
C ASP A 128 20.51 0.81 -0.43
N MET A 129 19.61 -0.07 -0.86
CA MET A 129 19.86 -1.52 -0.95
C MET A 129 21.07 -1.87 -1.84
N ASN A 130 21.41 -1.04 -2.84
CA ASN A 130 22.60 -1.22 -3.69
C ASN A 130 23.91 -0.77 -3.02
N ARG A 131 23.92 -0.67 -1.68
CA ARG A 131 25.12 -0.51 -0.82
C ARG A 131 25.25 -1.61 0.24
N LYS A 132 24.45 -2.68 0.16
CA LYS A 132 24.36 -3.74 1.18
C LYS A 132 25.06 -5.05 0.80
N PHE A 133 25.77 -5.08 -0.33
CA PHE A 133 26.37 -6.31 -0.85
C PHE A 133 27.77 -6.61 -0.29
N ALA A 134 28.43 -5.64 0.34
CA ALA A 134 29.62 -5.87 1.16
C ALA A 134 29.24 -6.42 2.57
N ALA A 135 29.88 -5.92 3.62
CA ALA A 135 29.50 -6.17 5.00
C ALA A 135 28.14 -5.53 5.32
N LEU A 136 27.28 -6.25 6.05
CA LEU A 136 25.93 -5.82 6.41
C LEU A 136 25.62 -6.20 7.86
N SER A 137 24.84 -5.37 8.55
CA SER A 137 24.35 -5.67 9.90
C SER A 137 23.35 -6.83 9.87
N PRO A 138 23.48 -7.86 10.74
CA PRO A 138 22.45 -8.89 10.91
C PRO A 138 21.08 -8.35 11.33
N ASN A 139 21.02 -7.12 11.85
CA ASN A 139 19.79 -6.43 12.25
C ASN A 139 19.22 -5.51 11.15
N ASP A 140 19.80 -5.48 9.94
CA ASP A 140 19.23 -4.72 8.82
C ASP A 140 17.90 -5.36 8.34
N PRO A 141 16.80 -4.60 8.19
CA PRO A 141 15.51 -5.15 7.75
C PRO A 141 15.54 -5.86 6.39
N GLU A 142 16.51 -5.57 5.54
CA GLU A 142 16.68 -6.15 4.21
C GLU A 142 17.73 -7.28 4.18
N ALA A 143 18.41 -7.59 5.31
CA ALA A 143 19.42 -8.65 5.37
C ALA A 143 18.96 -10.03 4.85
N PRO A 144 17.72 -10.50 5.08
CA PRO A 144 17.23 -11.74 4.48
C PRO A 144 17.12 -11.67 2.95
N ILE A 145 16.68 -10.53 2.40
CA ILE A 145 16.57 -10.32 0.95
C ILE A 145 17.98 -10.30 0.34
N ILE A 146 18.93 -9.61 0.99
CA ILE A 146 20.34 -9.58 0.59
C ILE A 146 20.99 -10.98 0.65
N ALA A 147 20.66 -11.80 1.64
CA ALA A 147 21.14 -13.19 1.70
C ALA A 147 20.62 -14.02 0.51
N ASN A 148 19.30 -13.97 0.25
CA ASN A 148 18.68 -14.71 -0.85
C ASN A 148 19.25 -14.34 -2.22
N ILE A 149 19.42 -13.04 -2.52
CA ILE A 149 20.00 -12.62 -3.81
C ILE A 149 21.51 -12.97 -3.92
N LYS A 150 22.26 -12.93 -2.81
CA LYS A 150 23.64 -13.45 -2.75
C LYS A 150 23.70 -14.96 -2.95
N GLU A 151 22.65 -15.71 -2.64
CA GLU A 151 22.57 -17.15 -2.95
C GLU A 151 22.25 -17.41 -4.43
N LEU A 152 21.30 -16.69 -5.03
CA LEU A 152 21.04 -16.79 -6.48
C LEU A 152 22.28 -16.46 -7.32
N ILE A 153 23.02 -15.40 -6.97
CA ILE A 153 24.25 -15.01 -7.67
C ILE A 153 25.32 -16.11 -7.55
N ARG A 154 25.36 -16.86 -6.44
CA ARG A 154 26.31 -17.98 -6.23
C ARG A 154 25.85 -19.30 -6.85
N ALA A 155 24.63 -19.41 -7.38
CA ALA A 155 24.13 -20.62 -8.03
C ALA A 155 25.08 -21.05 -9.17
N LYS A 156 25.28 -22.36 -9.37
CA LYS A 156 26.22 -22.87 -10.38
C LYS A 156 25.70 -22.62 -11.80
N GLU A 157 24.38 -22.67 -11.93
CA GLU A 157 23.60 -22.55 -13.15
C GLU A 157 23.65 -21.13 -13.78
N VAL A 158 23.84 -20.09 -12.96
CA VAL A 158 23.92 -18.69 -13.39
C VAL A 158 25.27 -18.42 -14.04
N SER A 159 25.30 -18.18 -15.36
CA SER A 159 26.52 -17.80 -16.09
C SER A 159 26.77 -16.29 -16.06
N ALA A 160 25.70 -15.48 -16.11
CA ALA A 160 25.78 -14.02 -16.13
C ALA A 160 24.64 -13.35 -15.36
N VAL A 161 24.87 -12.10 -14.94
CA VAL A 161 23.91 -11.25 -14.21
C VAL A 161 23.69 -9.93 -14.97
N LEU A 162 22.43 -9.58 -15.25
CA LEU A 162 22.04 -8.29 -15.82
C LEU A 162 21.10 -7.54 -14.85
N HIS A 163 21.52 -6.37 -14.41
CA HIS A 163 20.85 -5.57 -13.39
C HIS A 163 20.30 -4.25 -13.96
N LEU A 164 19.00 -4.01 -13.83
CA LEU A 164 18.30 -2.88 -14.47
C LEU A 164 17.98 -1.75 -13.47
N HIS A 165 18.42 -0.53 -13.82
CA HIS A 165 18.27 0.70 -13.03
C HIS A 165 17.73 1.85 -13.89
N ASP A 166 17.26 2.93 -13.27
CA ASP A 166 16.92 4.16 -13.99
C ASP A 166 17.87 5.31 -13.59
N GLY A 167 18.85 5.67 -14.40
CA GLY A 167 19.86 6.67 -14.05
C GLY A 167 19.45 8.12 -14.32
N SER A 168 19.90 9.09 -13.52
CA SER A 168 19.60 10.52 -13.79
C SER A 168 20.37 11.08 -15.00
N GLY A 169 19.79 12.04 -15.73
CA GLY A 169 20.41 12.69 -16.89
C GLY A 169 20.79 11.71 -18.00
N TYR A 170 21.86 12.02 -18.74
CA TYR A 170 22.49 11.12 -19.71
C TYR A 170 24.00 11.03 -19.43
N TYR A 171 24.55 9.83 -19.29
CA TYR A 171 25.99 9.63 -19.09
C TYR A 171 26.79 10.05 -20.33
N ARG A 172 27.95 10.69 -20.08
CA ARG A 172 28.99 10.98 -21.07
C ARG A 172 30.35 10.88 -20.38
N ALA A 173 31.38 10.42 -21.11
CA ALA A 173 32.74 10.32 -20.58
C ALA A 173 33.42 11.68 -20.31
N THR A 174 32.90 12.76 -20.91
CA THR A 174 33.31 14.15 -20.69
C THR A 174 32.10 15.00 -20.29
N TYR A 175 32.34 16.20 -19.73
CA TYR A 175 31.26 17.14 -19.43
C TYR A 175 30.84 17.89 -20.70
N GLU A 176 29.58 17.70 -21.14
CA GLU A 176 28.96 18.47 -22.21
C GLU A 176 27.95 19.50 -21.63
N SER A 177 27.20 19.12 -20.59
CA SER A 177 26.28 20.01 -19.87
C SER A 177 25.88 19.44 -18.49
N ALA A 178 25.12 20.20 -17.70
CA ALA A 178 24.54 19.71 -16.45
C ALA A 178 23.64 18.47 -16.62
N LEU A 179 23.15 18.19 -17.84
CA LEU A 179 22.33 17.01 -18.17
C LEU A 179 23.15 15.88 -18.82
N LEU A 180 24.28 16.20 -19.48
CA LEU A 180 25.14 15.29 -20.23
C LEU A 180 26.58 15.38 -19.67
N ASN A 181 26.96 14.51 -18.72
CA ASN A 181 28.29 14.53 -18.08
C ASN A 181 28.61 13.23 -17.31
N PRO A 182 29.84 13.04 -16.76
CA PRO A 182 30.24 11.80 -16.11
C PRO A 182 29.53 11.50 -14.78
N ASN A 183 28.89 12.49 -14.14
CA ASN A 183 28.14 12.29 -12.90
C ASN A 183 26.67 11.88 -13.15
N ARG A 184 26.34 11.51 -14.39
CA ARG A 184 25.02 11.03 -14.82
C ARG A 184 25.08 9.54 -15.11
N TRP A 185 23.96 8.88 -14.94
CA TRP A 185 23.87 7.42 -15.07
C TRP A 185 22.95 7.01 -16.22
N GLY A 186 21.98 7.85 -16.62
CA GLY A 186 21.01 7.47 -17.64
C GLY A 186 21.64 7.16 -19.00
N ASN A 187 21.16 6.10 -19.64
CA ASN A 187 21.61 5.64 -20.95
C ASN A 187 23.11 5.29 -21.02
N CYS A 188 23.54 4.41 -20.12
CA CYS A 188 24.78 3.66 -20.27
C CYS A 188 24.61 2.18 -19.93
N THR A 189 25.58 1.38 -20.36
CA THR A 189 25.78 0.02 -19.88
C THR A 189 27.04 0.03 -19.01
N VAL A 190 26.92 -0.50 -17.80
CA VAL A 190 27.91 -0.38 -16.72
C VAL A 190 28.61 -1.72 -16.50
N ILE A 191 29.94 -1.67 -16.33
CA ILE A 191 30.78 -2.81 -15.93
C ILE A 191 31.78 -2.39 -14.84
N ASP A 192 32.05 -3.29 -13.91
CA ASP A 192 32.98 -3.04 -12.81
C ASP A 192 34.46 -3.08 -13.23
N GLN A 193 34.77 -3.81 -14.30
CA GLN A 193 36.10 -4.03 -14.89
C GLN A 193 35.98 -4.50 -16.35
N THR A 194 37.07 -4.52 -17.13
CA THR A 194 37.03 -4.89 -18.56
C THR A 194 36.92 -6.39 -18.84
N MET A 195 37.56 -7.22 -17.99
CA MET A 195 37.68 -8.67 -18.13
C MET A 195 37.51 -9.34 -16.77
N LEU A 196 36.87 -10.50 -16.75
CA LEU A 196 36.79 -11.42 -15.60
C LEU A 196 37.31 -12.80 -16.05
N GLU A 197 38.57 -13.08 -15.71
CA GLU A 197 39.24 -14.32 -16.11
C GLU A 197 38.53 -15.57 -15.61
N GLY A 198 38.45 -16.59 -16.45
CA GLY A 198 37.81 -17.88 -16.14
C GLY A 198 36.27 -17.91 -16.17
N ALA A 199 35.59 -16.77 -16.36
CA ALA A 199 34.13 -16.73 -16.52
C ALA A 199 33.72 -16.90 -18.00
N GLU A 200 32.64 -17.65 -18.26
CA GLU A 200 32.12 -17.96 -19.60
C GLU A 200 31.85 -16.70 -20.44
N PHE A 201 31.19 -15.71 -19.85
CA PHE A 201 30.93 -14.38 -20.44
C PHE A 201 31.91 -13.32 -19.90
N GLY A 202 33.14 -13.74 -19.56
CA GLY A 202 34.13 -12.92 -18.85
C GLY A 202 34.64 -11.68 -19.60
N ALA A 203 34.45 -11.58 -20.92
CA ALA A 203 34.87 -10.44 -21.73
C ALA A 203 33.91 -9.23 -21.57
N LEU A 204 33.80 -8.70 -20.36
CA LEU A 204 32.77 -7.74 -19.94
C LEU A 204 32.68 -6.52 -20.86
N GLU A 205 33.80 -5.91 -21.23
CA GLU A 205 33.84 -4.75 -22.12
C GLU A 205 33.31 -5.05 -23.53
N LYS A 206 33.66 -6.21 -24.09
CA LYS A 206 33.16 -6.69 -25.39
C LYS A 206 31.64 -6.93 -25.35
N HIS A 207 31.15 -7.60 -24.31
CA HIS A 207 29.73 -7.93 -24.18
C HIS A 207 28.87 -6.69 -23.90
N ALA A 208 29.38 -5.74 -23.10
CA ALA A 208 28.74 -4.45 -22.89
C ALA A 208 28.73 -3.60 -24.17
N GLN A 209 29.81 -3.58 -24.95
CA GLN A 209 29.85 -2.88 -26.24
C GLN A 209 28.83 -3.45 -27.23
N ASN A 210 28.68 -4.77 -27.31
CA ASN A 210 27.63 -5.43 -28.12
C ASN A 210 26.20 -5.04 -27.68
N ILE A 211 25.97 -4.80 -26.37
CA ILE A 211 24.69 -4.27 -25.86
C ILE A 211 24.51 -2.82 -26.32
N ILE A 212 25.53 -1.99 -26.14
CA ILE A 212 25.53 -0.56 -26.52
C ILE A 212 25.29 -0.39 -28.02
N ASP A 213 25.92 -1.19 -28.87
CA ASP A 213 25.79 -1.09 -30.32
C ASP A 213 24.43 -1.58 -30.81
N HIS A 214 23.90 -2.67 -30.22
CA HIS A 214 22.52 -3.09 -30.49
C HIS A 214 21.50 -2.02 -30.08
N ILE A 215 21.68 -1.36 -28.93
CA ILE A 215 20.81 -0.24 -28.51
C ILE A 215 21.00 0.98 -29.44
N ASN A 216 22.24 1.30 -29.82
CA ASN A 216 22.55 2.46 -30.65
C ASN A 216 22.06 2.33 -32.09
N ALA A 217 21.89 1.10 -32.61
CA ALA A 217 21.19 0.84 -33.87
C ALA A 217 19.68 1.16 -33.82
N HIS A 218 19.11 1.28 -32.61
CA HIS A 218 17.67 1.43 -32.36
C HIS A 218 17.34 2.70 -31.54
N LEU A 219 18.08 3.80 -31.73
CA LEU A 219 17.84 5.05 -30.99
C LEU A 219 16.56 5.77 -31.44
N LEU A 220 15.70 6.07 -30.46
CA LEU A 220 14.53 6.94 -30.65
C LEU A 220 14.92 8.41 -30.95
N LYS A 221 16.03 8.89 -30.38
CA LYS A 221 16.58 10.24 -30.55
C LYS A 221 18.11 10.21 -30.36
N PRO A 222 18.92 11.02 -31.07
CA PRO A 222 20.39 11.01 -30.92
C PRO A 222 20.91 11.29 -29.50
N ILE A 223 20.23 12.14 -28.73
CA ILE A 223 20.59 12.45 -27.33
C ILE A 223 20.54 11.20 -26.43
N HIS A 224 19.70 10.21 -26.75
CA HIS A 224 19.57 8.95 -26.01
C HIS A 224 20.73 7.97 -26.25
N ARG A 225 21.77 8.32 -27.03
CA ARG A 225 22.90 7.44 -27.34
C ARG A 225 23.48 6.79 -26.08
N TYR A 226 23.56 5.46 -26.11
CA TYR A 226 24.19 4.65 -25.07
C TYR A 226 25.70 4.67 -25.20
N HIS A 227 26.37 4.63 -24.05
CA HIS A 227 27.83 4.62 -23.92
C HIS A 227 28.25 3.60 -22.85
N LEU A 228 29.53 3.20 -22.87
CA LEU A 228 30.10 2.34 -21.84
C LEU A 228 30.48 3.16 -20.62
N HIS A 229 30.03 2.74 -19.43
CA HIS A 229 30.54 3.24 -18.15
C HIS A 229 31.30 2.12 -17.43
N ASN A 230 32.60 2.03 -17.66
CA ASN A 230 33.49 1.19 -16.86
C ASN A 230 33.82 1.94 -15.55
N THR A 231 33.36 1.44 -14.40
CA THR A 231 33.55 2.10 -13.09
C THR A 231 34.92 1.81 -12.47
N GLN A 232 35.64 0.77 -12.93
CA GLN A 232 36.94 0.36 -12.38
C GLN A 232 36.85 0.18 -10.85
N THR A 233 35.80 -0.52 -10.42
CA THR A 233 35.27 -0.50 -9.05
C THR A 233 36.31 -0.86 -8.00
N ALA A 234 37.11 -1.91 -8.26
CA ALA A 234 38.17 -2.35 -7.36
C ALA A 234 39.26 -1.30 -7.12
N GLN A 235 39.52 -0.40 -8.09
CA GLN A 235 40.58 0.60 -8.00
C GLN A 235 40.07 2.01 -7.63
N LYS A 236 38.82 2.35 -7.97
CA LYS A 236 38.37 3.76 -7.99
C LYS A 236 37.07 4.09 -7.26
N ASP A 237 36.21 3.12 -6.97
CA ASP A 237 34.86 3.41 -6.42
C ASP A 237 34.52 2.59 -5.16
N PRO A 238 34.85 3.10 -3.96
CA PRO A 238 34.50 2.47 -2.67
C PRO A 238 32.99 2.37 -2.38
N GLU A 239 32.13 3.02 -3.18
CA GLU A 239 30.68 2.92 -3.06
C GLU A 239 30.12 1.79 -3.95
N MET A 240 30.61 1.65 -5.18
CA MET A 240 30.31 0.49 -6.04
C MET A 240 30.91 -0.80 -5.50
N GLN A 241 31.97 -0.76 -4.69
CA GLN A 241 32.47 -1.92 -3.95
C GLN A 241 31.43 -2.54 -2.99
N LYS A 242 30.31 -1.84 -2.74
CA LYS A 242 29.19 -2.30 -1.91
C LYS A 242 27.95 -2.71 -2.73
N ALA A 243 28.04 -2.69 -4.06
CA ALA A 243 26.94 -2.90 -5.00
C ALA A 243 26.81 -4.35 -5.49
N LEU A 244 25.66 -4.66 -6.09
CA LEU A 244 25.30 -6.02 -6.52
C LEU A 244 26.25 -6.60 -7.58
N THR A 245 26.61 -5.81 -8.61
CA THR A 245 27.43 -6.30 -9.73
C THR A 245 28.85 -6.63 -9.25
N PHE A 246 29.47 -5.75 -8.45
CA PHE A 246 30.78 -6.03 -7.86
C PHE A 246 30.77 -7.28 -6.97
N TYR A 247 29.70 -7.52 -6.21
CA TYR A 247 29.57 -8.79 -5.48
C TYR A 247 29.56 -10.00 -6.43
N ALA A 248 28.80 -9.95 -7.54
CA ALA A 248 28.74 -11.02 -8.53
C ALA A 248 30.10 -11.27 -9.22
N ILE A 249 30.84 -10.21 -9.59
CA ILE A 249 32.22 -10.31 -10.08
C ILE A 249 33.10 -11.06 -9.07
N ASN A 250 33.01 -10.72 -7.78
CA ASN A 250 33.75 -11.41 -6.71
C ASN A 250 33.25 -12.84 -6.42
N GLN A 251 32.13 -13.29 -7.02
CA GLN A 251 31.71 -14.70 -7.03
C GLN A 251 32.10 -15.44 -8.33
N GLY A 252 32.92 -14.82 -9.20
CA GLY A 252 33.31 -15.38 -10.49
C GLY A 252 32.20 -15.37 -11.55
N LYS A 253 31.19 -14.50 -11.40
CA LYS A 253 30.07 -14.37 -12.34
C LYS A 253 30.23 -13.12 -13.20
N ALA A 254 30.03 -13.24 -14.50
CA ALA A 254 29.98 -12.07 -15.38
C ALA A 254 28.80 -11.19 -15.00
N ALA A 255 29.02 -9.89 -14.80
CA ALA A 255 28.02 -8.98 -14.25
C ALA A 255 27.99 -7.64 -15.00
N TYR A 256 26.77 -7.18 -15.25
CA TYR A 256 26.48 -5.99 -16.04
C TYR A 256 25.31 -5.24 -15.40
N ALA A 257 25.30 -3.91 -15.50
CA ALA A 257 24.09 -3.14 -15.27
C ALA A 257 23.69 -2.35 -16.53
N ASN A 258 22.40 -2.15 -16.73
CA ASN A 258 21.86 -1.26 -17.76
C ASN A 258 21.07 -0.15 -17.08
N GLU A 259 21.37 1.09 -17.46
CA GLU A 259 20.80 2.29 -16.89
C GLU A 259 19.92 3.00 -17.94
N ALA A 260 18.63 3.21 -17.67
CA ALA A 260 17.74 3.96 -18.56
C ALA A 260 17.42 5.34 -17.98
N SER A 261 17.54 6.40 -18.77
CA SER A 261 17.46 7.77 -18.25
C SER A 261 16.13 8.11 -17.56
N LYS A 262 16.19 8.67 -16.34
CA LYS A 262 15.03 9.22 -15.62
C LYS A 262 14.37 10.41 -16.33
N GLU A 263 15.01 10.98 -17.35
CA GLU A 263 14.43 12.02 -18.20
C GLU A 263 13.45 11.45 -19.25
N LEU A 264 13.51 10.14 -19.52
CA LEU A 264 12.61 9.41 -20.42
C LEU A 264 11.29 9.04 -19.74
N ASN A 265 10.23 8.83 -20.51
CA ASN A 265 9.00 8.24 -19.99
C ASN A 265 9.16 6.72 -19.73
N VAL A 266 8.26 6.11 -18.95
CA VAL A 266 8.41 4.70 -18.52
C VAL A 266 8.46 3.74 -19.71
N ALA A 267 7.69 3.94 -20.77
CA ALA A 267 7.72 3.07 -21.95
C ALA A 267 9.00 3.24 -22.78
N GLU A 268 9.59 4.45 -22.81
CA GLU A 268 10.92 4.69 -23.40
C GLU A 268 12.03 4.00 -22.57
N ARG A 269 11.97 4.03 -21.24
CA ARG A 269 12.95 3.32 -20.38
C ARG A 269 12.86 1.81 -20.53
N VAL A 270 11.65 1.28 -20.48
CA VAL A 270 11.40 -0.16 -20.67
C VAL A 270 11.84 -0.62 -22.06
N TYR A 271 11.60 0.19 -23.10
CA TYR A 271 12.11 -0.07 -24.44
C TYR A 271 13.64 -0.26 -24.48
N TYR A 272 14.41 0.64 -23.86
CA TYR A 272 15.87 0.53 -23.81
C TYR A 272 16.37 -0.63 -22.93
N HIS A 273 15.69 -0.93 -21.81
CA HIS A 273 16.00 -2.12 -21.01
C HIS A 273 15.72 -3.42 -21.75
N LEU A 274 14.65 -3.49 -22.53
CA LEU A 274 14.33 -4.67 -23.35
C LEU A 274 15.33 -4.86 -24.49
N LEU A 275 15.81 -3.78 -25.14
CA LEU A 275 16.93 -3.88 -26.10
C LEU A 275 18.21 -4.45 -25.45
N ALA A 276 18.51 -4.05 -24.21
CA ALA A 276 19.64 -4.59 -23.46
C ALA A 276 19.46 -6.09 -23.13
N ILE A 277 18.25 -6.50 -22.75
CA ILE A 277 17.89 -7.91 -22.54
C ILE A 277 18.01 -8.70 -23.84
N GLU A 278 17.41 -8.26 -24.95
CA GLU A 278 17.44 -8.97 -26.23
C GLU A 278 18.87 -9.16 -26.76
N SER A 279 19.75 -8.16 -26.60
CA SER A 279 21.17 -8.31 -26.92
C SER A 279 21.88 -9.32 -26.01
N MET A 280 21.67 -9.26 -24.68
CA MET A 280 22.30 -10.21 -23.75
C MET A 280 21.86 -11.65 -24.01
N LEU A 281 20.55 -11.90 -24.17
CA LEU A 281 20.01 -13.22 -24.48
C LEU A 281 20.60 -13.78 -25.78
N SER A 282 20.69 -12.94 -26.82
CA SER A 282 21.30 -13.31 -28.10
C SER A 282 22.80 -13.67 -27.96
N GLN A 283 23.56 -12.92 -27.16
CA GLN A 283 24.97 -13.20 -26.88
C GLN A 283 25.19 -14.48 -26.04
N MET A 284 24.21 -14.87 -25.22
CA MET A 284 24.21 -16.11 -24.45
C MET A 284 23.61 -17.31 -25.21
N GLY A 285 23.16 -17.14 -26.45
CA GLY A 285 22.49 -18.21 -27.21
C GLY A 285 21.11 -18.62 -26.66
N ILE A 286 20.52 -17.80 -25.79
CA ILE A 286 19.20 -18.02 -25.19
C ILE A 286 18.15 -17.59 -26.21
N ALA A 287 17.52 -18.55 -26.88
CA ALA A 287 16.52 -18.28 -27.92
C ALA A 287 15.18 -17.88 -27.29
N PHE A 288 14.55 -16.83 -27.81
CA PHE A 288 13.28 -16.29 -27.32
C PHE A 288 12.38 -15.79 -28.45
N GLU A 289 11.10 -15.61 -28.15
CA GLU A 289 10.14 -14.82 -28.95
C GLU A 289 9.40 -13.84 -28.03
N ARG A 290 8.65 -12.89 -28.62
CA ARG A 290 7.69 -12.03 -27.91
C ARG A 290 6.43 -11.80 -28.74
N ASP A 291 5.30 -11.57 -28.07
CA ASP A 291 3.98 -11.37 -28.70
C ASP A 291 3.72 -9.96 -29.24
N PHE A 292 4.65 -9.01 -29.05
CA PHE A 292 4.52 -7.60 -29.44
C PHE A 292 5.75 -7.06 -30.21
N GLY A 293 5.54 -5.95 -30.93
CA GLY A 293 6.62 -5.23 -31.60
C GLY A 293 7.36 -4.28 -30.65
N LEU A 294 8.66 -4.53 -30.41
CA LEU A 294 9.51 -3.70 -29.55
C LEU A 294 9.66 -2.29 -30.12
N THR A 295 8.81 -1.40 -29.62
CA THR A 295 8.71 0.03 -29.90
C THR A 295 8.11 0.70 -28.67
N PRO A 296 8.28 2.01 -28.42
CA PRO A 296 7.64 2.67 -27.27
C PRO A 296 6.11 2.49 -27.24
N LYS A 297 5.45 2.43 -28.40
CA LYS A 297 4.00 2.15 -28.50
C LYS A 297 3.65 0.70 -28.13
N GLY A 298 4.39 -0.28 -28.65
CA GLY A 298 4.17 -1.70 -28.34
C GLY A 298 4.48 -2.01 -26.87
N VAL A 299 5.57 -1.47 -26.34
CA VAL A 299 5.91 -1.52 -24.92
C VAL A 299 4.83 -0.87 -24.06
N GLN A 300 4.32 0.32 -24.45
CA GLN A 300 3.25 0.97 -23.70
C GLN A 300 1.94 0.16 -23.73
N ALA A 301 1.68 -0.63 -24.77
CA ALA A 301 0.57 -1.56 -24.85
C ALA A 301 0.78 -2.78 -23.94
N ALA A 302 1.96 -3.42 -23.95
CA ALA A 302 2.31 -4.54 -23.06
C ALA A 302 2.23 -4.14 -21.57
N ILE A 303 2.72 -2.94 -21.20
CA ILE A 303 2.59 -2.39 -19.84
C ILE A 303 1.12 -2.18 -19.43
N ASN A 304 0.21 -2.00 -20.39
CA ASN A 304 -1.22 -1.70 -20.19
C ASN A 304 -2.15 -2.81 -20.72
N ASP A 305 -1.70 -4.05 -20.87
CA ASP A 305 -2.52 -5.09 -21.52
C ASP A 305 -3.86 -5.27 -20.78
N PRO A 306 -5.01 -4.97 -21.41
CA PRO A 306 -6.32 -5.04 -20.77
C PRO A 306 -6.73 -6.47 -20.37
N LYS A 307 -6.02 -7.50 -20.86
CA LYS A 307 -6.20 -8.89 -20.41
C LYS A 307 -5.69 -9.12 -18.98
N GLN A 308 -4.78 -8.30 -18.47
CA GLN A 308 -4.15 -8.52 -17.16
C GLN A 308 -5.17 -8.45 -16.02
N ARG A 309 -5.13 -9.43 -15.11
CA ARG A 309 -6.09 -9.60 -14.01
C ARG A 309 -5.41 -9.87 -12.67
N PHE A 310 -6.19 -9.83 -11.59
CA PHE A 310 -5.75 -10.25 -10.26
C PHE A 310 -6.92 -10.78 -9.40
N SER A 311 -6.62 -11.61 -8.41
CA SER A 311 -7.54 -12.03 -7.34
C SER A 311 -7.11 -11.43 -5.98
N ILE A 312 -8.01 -11.43 -4.99
CA ILE A 312 -7.69 -11.15 -3.58
C ILE A 312 -8.42 -12.18 -2.71
N GLU A 313 -7.73 -12.90 -1.83
CA GLU A 313 -8.33 -13.90 -0.90
C GLU A 313 -9.29 -14.91 -1.57
N GLY A 314 -9.03 -15.31 -2.83
CA GLY A 314 -9.90 -16.21 -3.59
C GLY A 314 -11.23 -15.59 -4.09
N MET A 315 -11.38 -14.26 -4.02
CA MET A 315 -12.45 -13.52 -4.69
C MET A 315 -12.27 -13.54 -6.22
N PRO A 316 -13.31 -13.20 -7.01
CA PRO A 316 -13.25 -13.26 -8.47
C PRO A 316 -12.11 -12.48 -9.11
N SER A 317 -11.67 -12.96 -10.28
CA SER A 317 -10.60 -12.34 -11.06
C SER A 317 -11.01 -10.96 -11.59
N PHE A 318 -10.52 -9.90 -10.96
CA PHE A 318 -10.76 -8.50 -11.34
C PHE A 318 -9.79 -8.07 -12.47
N PRO A 319 -10.22 -7.22 -13.42
CA PRO A 319 -9.28 -6.64 -14.39
C PRO A 319 -8.34 -5.65 -13.68
N LEU A 320 -7.07 -5.62 -14.06
CA LEU A 320 -6.09 -4.69 -13.49
C LEU A 320 -6.32 -3.24 -13.96
N PHE A 321 -6.80 -3.08 -15.19
CA PHE A 321 -7.10 -1.79 -15.81
C PHE A 321 -8.61 -1.50 -15.82
N GLY A 322 -8.97 -0.21 -15.94
CA GLY A 322 -10.37 0.22 -15.97
C GLY A 322 -11.10 0.21 -14.62
N LEU A 323 -10.43 -0.10 -13.49
CA LEU A 323 -11.01 -0.01 -12.15
C LEU A 323 -11.43 1.42 -11.78
N ARG A 324 -12.53 1.57 -11.03
CA ARG A 324 -12.85 2.83 -10.33
C ARG A 324 -11.80 3.11 -9.26
N ALA A 325 -11.49 4.39 -9.05
CA ALA A 325 -10.44 4.86 -8.13
C ALA A 325 -10.71 4.59 -6.63
N LEU A 326 -11.94 4.25 -6.26
CA LEU A 326 -12.35 3.84 -4.92
C LEU A 326 -13.40 2.73 -5.00
N GLN A 327 -13.14 1.60 -4.35
CA GLN A 327 -14.07 0.48 -4.16
C GLN A 327 -14.67 0.59 -2.76
N ALA A 328 -15.91 1.08 -2.66
CA ALA A 328 -16.59 1.29 -1.38
C ALA A 328 -17.01 -0.03 -0.72
N SER A 329 -16.84 -0.11 0.60
CA SER A 329 -17.24 -1.26 1.45
C SER A 329 -16.82 -2.61 0.87
N PHE A 330 -15.55 -2.74 0.50
CA PHE A 330 -14.98 -3.94 -0.09
C PHE A 330 -14.65 -4.96 1.02
N PRO A 331 -15.15 -6.21 0.97
CA PRO A 331 -14.95 -7.18 2.05
C PRO A 331 -13.47 -7.53 2.19
N LEU A 332 -12.93 -7.43 3.40
CA LEU A 332 -11.59 -7.90 3.75
C LEU A 332 -11.61 -8.68 5.08
N PRO A 333 -10.70 -9.66 5.26
CA PRO A 333 -10.68 -10.49 6.46
C PRO A 333 -10.33 -9.68 7.71
N LYS A 334 -11.28 -9.62 8.65
CA LYS A 334 -11.16 -8.95 9.95
C LYS A 334 -10.04 -9.58 10.79
N GLY A 335 -9.16 -8.74 11.32
CA GLY A 335 -8.07 -9.17 12.22
C GLY A 335 -6.88 -9.84 11.53
N LYS A 336 -6.90 -9.99 10.20
CA LYS A 336 -5.76 -10.43 9.40
C LYS A 336 -4.79 -9.26 9.20
N ASP A 337 -3.50 -9.47 9.42
CA ASP A 337 -2.47 -8.46 9.12
C ASP A 337 -2.54 -8.13 7.62
N TYR A 338 -2.66 -6.85 7.27
CA TYR A 338 -2.85 -6.38 5.89
C TYR A 338 -1.88 -7.00 4.89
N GLY A 339 -0.63 -7.21 5.32
CA GLY A 339 0.37 -7.84 4.47
C GLY A 339 -0.01 -9.26 4.05
N THR A 340 -0.52 -10.07 4.99
CA THR A 340 -0.89 -11.47 4.75
C THR A 340 -2.16 -11.63 3.89
N ILE A 341 -2.72 -10.54 3.35
CA ILE A 341 -3.79 -10.57 2.37
C ILE A 341 -3.21 -11.06 1.03
N ARG A 342 -3.57 -12.29 0.65
CA ARG A 342 -3.13 -12.96 -0.58
C ARG A 342 -3.71 -12.23 -1.78
N ILE A 343 -2.81 -11.73 -2.63
CA ILE A 343 -3.10 -11.21 -3.96
C ILE A 343 -2.47 -12.15 -4.99
N GLU A 344 -3.18 -12.46 -6.06
CA GLU A 344 -2.70 -13.36 -7.12
C GLU A 344 -2.73 -12.63 -8.46
N SER A 345 -1.64 -12.67 -9.22
CA SER A 345 -1.55 -12.17 -10.59
C SER A 345 -0.31 -12.72 -11.27
N ASP A 346 -0.32 -12.79 -12.60
CA ASP A 346 0.88 -13.01 -13.40
C ASP A 346 1.86 -11.82 -13.25
N ASN A 347 1.33 -10.62 -12.96
CA ASN A 347 2.12 -9.40 -12.75
C ASN A 347 2.91 -9.43 -11.44
N LYS A 348 4.23 -9.51 -11.54
CA LYS A 348 5.17 -9.61 -10.42
C LYS A 348 5.60 -8.27 -9.82
N ILE A 349 4.96 -7.18 -10.25
CA ILE A 349 5.06 -5.84 -9.65
C ILE A 349 3.72 -5.35 -9.07
N LEU A 350 2.76 -6.25 -8.89
CA LEU A 350 1.46 -5.96 -8.26
C LEU A 350 1.55 -6.05 -6.73
N GLY A 351 0.78 -5.27 -5.99
CA GLY A 351 0.67 -5.44 -4.54
C GLY A 351 -0.33 -4.52 -3.85
N LEU A 352 -0.47 -4.69 -2.54
CA LEU A 352 -1.42 -3.98 -1.69
C LEU A 352 -0.67 -3.16 -0.63
N LEU A 353 -0.84 -1.83 -0.65
CA LEU A 353 -0.22 -0.91 0.31
C LEU A 353 -1.27 -0.31 1.25
N PRO A 354 -1.23 -0.59 2.57
CA PRO A 354 -2.05 0.12 3.54
C PRO A 354 -1.71 1.61 3.58
N ARG A 355 -2.73 2.47 3.54
CA ARG A 355 -2.60 3.91 3.84
C ARG A 355 -3.86 4.39 4.56
N GLU A 356 -3.67 4.94 5.76
CA GLU A 356 -4.76 5.44 6.60
C GLU A 356 -5.82 4.33 6.81
N ASN A 357 -7.07 4.55 6.39
CA ASN A 357 -8.16 3.58 6.48
C ASN A 357 -8.44 2.88 5.13
N LEU A 358 -7.49 2.87 4.19
CA LEU A 358 -7.64 2.32 2.84
C LEU A 358 -6.53 1.31 2.52
N LEU A 359 -6.85 0.31 1.69
CA LEU A 359 -5.87 -0.58 1.08
C LEU A 359 -5.68 -0.20 -0.38
N VAL A 360 -4.48 0.24 -0.75
CA VAL A 360 -4.19 0.81 -2.08
C VAL A 360 -3.63 -0.27 -3.01
N LEU A 361 -4.31 -0.54 -4.12
CA LEU A 361 -3.81 -1.43 -5.16
C LEU A 361 -2.73 -0.73 -5.98
N LYS A 362 -1.58 -1.38 -6.07
CA LYS A 362 -0.35 -0.89 -6.71
C LYS A 362 0.03 -1.79 -7.87
N TYR A 363 0.42 -1.17 -8.99
CA TYR A 363 1.06 -1.85 -10.12
C TYR A 363 2.33 -1.08 -10.45
N GLY A 364 3.48 -1.61 -10.01
CA GLY A 364 4.70 -0.83 -9.88
C GLY A 364 4.46 0.41 -9.02
N ASN A 365 4.89 1.58 -9.52
CA ASN A 365 4.63 2.85 -8.85
C ASN A 365 3.19 3.39 -9.04
N ARG A 366 2.38 2.83 -9.95
CA ARG A 366 1.02 3.32 -10.24
C ARG A 366 0.06 2.94 -9.12
N VAL A 367 -0.98 3.76 -8.92
CA VAL A 367 -2.14 3.42 -8.08
C VAL A 367 -3.27 3.03 -9.03
N MET A 368 -3.76 1.80 -8.91
CA MET A 368 -4.78 1.25 -9.82
C MET A 368 -6.18 1.39 -9.22
N SER A 369 -6.31 1.20 -7.92
CA SER A 369 -7.55 1.45 -7.16
C SER A 369 -7.25 1.61 -5.67
N LYS A 370 -8.28 1.89 -4.88
CA LYS A 370 -8.25 1.94 -3.41
C LYS A 370 -9.46 1.17 -2.89
N PHE A 371 -9.25 0.21 -2.02
CA PHE A 371 -10.33 -0.49 -1.32
C PHE A 371 -10.62 0.23 -0.01
N ALA A 372 -11.87 0.68 0.17
CA ALA A 372 -12.38 1.09 1.48
C ALA A 372 -12.91 -0.16 2.20
N PRO A 373 -12.25 -0.63 3.26
CA PRO A 373 -12.44 -1.97 3.78
C PRO A 373 -13.75 -2.09 4.58
N ASN A 374 -14.48 -3.18 4.32
CA ASN A 374 -15.49 -3.72 5.20
C ASN A 374 -14.89 -4.95 5.91
N PHE A 375 -14.33 -4.75 7.10
CA PHE A 375 -13.68 -5.83 7.86
C PHE A 375 -14.71 -6.78 8.44
N ILE A 376 -14.77 -7.99 7.88
CA ILE A 376 -15.67 -9.06 8.29
C ILE A 376 -14.93 -10.39 8.41
N GLU A 377 -15.45 -11.31 9.21
CA GLU A 377 -14.89 -12.65 9.34
C GLU A 377 -15.20 -13.45 8.07
N PHE A 378 -14.19 -14.12 7.51
CA PHE A 378 -14.34 -14.95 6.32
C PHE A 378 -14.64 -16.37 6.78
N GLY A 379 -15.82 -16.88 6.39
CA GLY A 379 -16.23 -18.26 6.64
C GLY A 379 -15.80 -19.19 5.50
N ALA A 380 -16.28 -20.43 5.53
CA ALA A 380 -16.13 -21.33 4.39
C ALA A 380 -16.85 -20.77 3.14
N PRO A 381 -16.28 -20.92 1.93
CA PRO A 381 -16.96 -20.59 0.68
C PRO A 381 -18.28 -21.38 0.53
N LEU A 382 -19.31 -20.74 -0.02
CA LEU A 382 -20.54 -21.45 -0.39
C LEU A 382 -20.29 -22.47 -1.52
N ALA A 383 -21.01 -23.58 -1.44
CA ALA A 383 -21.13 -24.51 -2.57
C ALA A 383 -21.80 -23.81 -3.78
N PRO A 384 -21.53 -24.27 -5.03
CA PRO A 384 -22.06 -23.60 -6.22
C PRO A 384 -23.59 -23.45 -6.22
N ILE A 385 -24.06 -22.23 -6.42
CA ILE A 385 -25.45 -21.83 -6.31
C ILE A 385 -26.12 -22.00 -7.68
N ASN A 386 -27.33 -22.53 -7.72
CA ASN A 386 -28.09 -22.61 -8.97
C ASN A 386 -28.52 -21.21 -9.41
N ALA A 387 -28.45 -20.94 -10.72
CA ALA A 387 -28.81 -19.65 -11.29
C ALA A 387 -29.36 -19.82 -12.70
N ARG A 388 -30.32 -18.98 -13.09
CA ARG A 388 -30.76 -18.86 -14.47
C ARG A 388 -30.13 -17.62 -15.11
N ILE A 389 -29.19 -17.83 -16.02
CA ILE A 389 -28.46 -16.78 -16.74
C ILE A 389 -29.04 -16.67 -18.14
N ASP A 390 -29.60 -15.52 -18.49
CA ASP A 390 -30.19 -15.25 -19.82
C ASP A 390 -31.16 -16.33 -20.31
N GLY A 391 -31.94 -16.90 -19.38
CA GLY A 391 -32.93 -17.95 -19.63
C GLY A 391 -32.40 -19.39 -19.55
N LYS A 392 -31.09 -19.61 -19.39
CA LYS A 392 -30.48 -20.95 -19.27
C LYS A 392 -30.15 -21.28 -17.81
N GLU A 393 -30.43 -22.50 -17.38
CA GLU A 393 -29.99 -23.00 -16.07
C GLU A 393 -28.46 -23.19 -16.04
N ALA A 394 -27.86 -22.82 -14.91
CA ALA A 394 -26.43 -22.90 -14.63
C ALA A 394 -26.19 -23.12 -13.13
N ARG A 395 -24.94 -23.44 -12.78
CA ARG A 395 -24.46 -23.40 -11.39
C ARG A 395 -23.24 -22.48 -11.34
N VAL A 396 -23.23 -21.57 -10.37
CA VAL A 396 -22.21 -20.53 -10.22
C VAL A 396 -21.42 -20.77 -8.94
N ALA A 397 -20.10 -20.93 -9.06
CA ALA A 397 -19.20 -21.07 -7.92
C ALA A 397 -18.77 -19.71 -7.34
N MET A 398 -18.40 -19.69 -6.06
CA MET A 398 -17.76 -18.52 -5.46
C MET A 398 -16.37 -18.31 -6.09
N GLY A 399 -16.04 -17.08 -6.47
CA GLY A 399 -14.82 -16.78 -7.22
C GLY A 399 -15.02 -16.64 -8.74
N GLU A 400 -16.23 -16.88 -9.27
CA GLU A 400 -16.48 -16.77 -10.70
C GLU A 400 -16.78 -15.35 -11.20
N VAL A 401 -16.43 -15.10 -12.46
CA VAL A 401 -16.88 -13.95 -13.26
C VAL A 401 -17.96 -14.46 -14.22
N VAL A 402 -19.20 -14.06 -13.97
CA VAL A 402 -20.38 -14.53 -14.70
C VAL A 402 -20.76 -13.52 -15.77
N ARG A 403 -20.64 -13.91 -17.05
CA ARG A 403 -21.08 -13.10 -18.18
C ARG A 403 -22.61 -13.08 -18.25
N VAL A 404 -23.21 -11.90 -18.40
CA VAL A 404 -24.67 -11.71 -18.43
C VAL A 404 -25.04 -10.71 -19.52
N ALA A 405 -25.79 -11.14 -20.53
CA ALA A 405 -26.22 -10.30 -21.65
C ALA A 405 -27.50 -9.51 -21.34
N GLN A 406 -28.43 -10.09 -20.58
CA GLN A 406 -29.73 -9.50 -20.21
C GLN A 406 -29.95 -9.51 -18.69
N ARG A 407 -29.95 -10.70 -18.06
CA ARG A 407 -30.25 -10.89 -16.64
C ARG A 407 -29.75 -12.20 -16.05
N ILE A 408 -29.59 -12.19 -14.73
CA ILE A 408 -29.37 -13.39 -13.90
C ILE A 408 -30.40 -13.46 -12.77
N GLU A 409 -30.98 -14.65 -12.59
CA GLU A 409 -31.87 -15.01 -11.48
C GLU A 409 -31.09 -16.00 -10.59
N LEU A 410 -30.94 -15.70 -9.30
CA LEU A 410 -30.17 -16.54 -8.34
C LEU A 410 -31.14 -17.31 -7.44
N GLU A 411 -30.95 -18.62 -7.28
CA GLU A 411 -31.81 -19.42 -6.39
C GLU A 411 -31.58 -19.09 -4.91
N SER A 412 -32.67 -18.98 -4.14
CA SER A 412 -32.62 -18.69 -2.71
C SER A 412 -32.23 -19.92 -1.89
N ILE A 413 -31.07 -19.88 -1.24
CA ILE A 413 -30.63 -20.95 -0.33
C ILE A 413 -31.52 -20.97 0.92
N ALA A 414 -32.25 -22.07 1.12
CA ALA A 414 -33.12 -22.27 2.27
C ALA A 414 -32.34 -22.25 3.60
N PRO A 415 -32.85 -21.61 4.67
CA PRO A 415 -32.21 -21.63 5.98
C PRO A 415 -32.13 -23.05 6.56
N GLN A 416 -30.96 -23.42 7.08
CA GLN A 416 -30.76 -24.68 7.80
C GLN A 416 -30.89 -24.43 9.30
N THR A 417 -31.68 -25.25 10.00
CA THR A 417 -31.87 -25.14 11.45
C THR A 417 -31.53 -26.45 12.14
N THR A 418 -30.78 -26.37 13.24
CA THR A 418 -30.44 -27.47 14.14
C THR A 418 -30.91 -27.14 15.54
N GLN A 419 -31.41 -28.13 16.29
CA GLN A 419 -31.81 -27.96 17.68
C GLN A 419 -31.01 -28.90 18.58
N ASN A 420 -30.43 -28.33 19.64
CA ASN A 420 -29.62 -29.01 20.64
C ASN A 420 -30.28 -28.87 22.02
N THR A 421 -30.14 -29.87 22.87
CA THR A 421 -30.53 -29.81 24.29
C THR A 421 -29.32 -29.40 25.12
N ILE A 422 -29.49 -28.41 26.00
CA ILE A 422 -28.48 -28.00 26.99
C ILE A 422 -28.91 -28.51 28.37
N GLU A 423 -28.10 -29.39 28.95
CA GLU A 423 -28.24 -29.81 30.35
C GLU A 423 -27.86 -28.67 31.30
N ASN A 424 -28.70 -28.42 32.31
CA ASN A 424 -28.54 -27.26 33.19
C ASN A 424 -27.66 -27.59 34.40
N THR A 425 -26.34 -27.50 34.22
CA THR A 425 -25.30 -27.86 35.23
C THR A 425 -25.37 -27.08 36.55
N ILE A 426 -26.23 -26.07 36.66
CA ILE A 426 -26.43 -25.24 37.86
C ILE A 426 -27.60 -25.75 38.73
N ALA A 427 -28.53 -26.55 38.18
CA ALA A 427 -29.67 -27.10 38.92
C ALA A 427 -30.16 -28.43 38.29
N PRO A 428 -29.77 -29.61 38.83
CA PRO A 428 -29.95 -30.91 38.17
C PRO A 428 -31.41 -31.37 38.04
N ASN A 429 -32.36 -30.76 38.75
CA ASN A 429 -33.79 -31.07 38.65
C ASN A 429 -34.54 -30.13 37.69
N SER A 430 -33.88 -29.13 37.10
CA SER A 430 -34.56 -28.12 36.28
C SER A 430 -34.69 -28.55 34.81
N ALA A 431 -35.83 -28.23 34.19
CA ALA A 431 -36.10 -28.60 32.80
C ALA A 431 -35.01 -28.06 31.84
N PRO A 432 -34.53 -28.87 30.88
CA PRO A 432 -33.37 -28.52 30.06
C PRO A 432 -33.67 -27.35 29.11
N ALA A 433 -32.64 -26.55 28.80
CA ALA A 433 -32.76 -25.44 27.88
C ALA A 433 -32.59 -25.92 26.42
N THR A 434 -33.33 -25.32 25.49
CA THR A 434 -33.21 -25.65 24.05
C THR A 434 -32.38 -24.60 23.33
N GLU A 435 -31.32 -25.00 22.64
CA GLU A 435 -30.59 -24.14 21.73
C GLU A 435 -30.97 -24.43 20.28
N THR A 436 -31.51 -23.42 19.59
CA THR A 436 -31.80 -23.47 18.16
C THR A 436 -30.75 -22.67 17.41
N ILE A 437 -29.97 -23.33 16.56
CA ILE A 437 -28.97 -22.72 15.66
C ILE A 437 -29.58 -22.68 14.25
N THR A 438 -29.79 -21.47 13.72
CA THR A 438 -30.27 -21.27 12.35
C THR A 438 -29.19 -20.60 11.52
N LYS A 439 -28.76 -21.24 10.44
CA LYS A 439 -27.88 -20.68 9.40
C LYS A 439 -28.72 -20.22 8.21
N SER A 440 -28.48 -19.00 7.74
CA SER A 440 -29.18 -18.39 6.62
C SER A 440 -28.17 -17.68 5.71
N VAL A 441 -28.41 -17.66 4.40
CA VAL A 441 -27.53 -16.98 3.43
C VAL A 441 -28.20 -15.74 2.89
N ARG A 442 -27.45 -14.64 2.80
CA ARG A 442 -27.87 -13.35 2.26
C ARG A 442 -26.96 -12.96 1.09
N ALA A 443 -27.53 -12.88 -0.11
CA ALA A 443 -26.87 -12.24 -1.25
C ALA A 443 -27.02 -10.71 -1.15
N LYS A 444 -25.95 -9.97 -1.45
CA LYS A 444 -25.91 -8.51 -1.51
C LYS A 444 -25.39 -8.09 -2.87
N VAL A 445 -26.30 -7.66 -3.74
CA VAL A 445 -25.96 -7.11 -5.06
C VAL A 445 -25.54 -5.66 -4.89
N VAL A 446 -24.27 -5.35 -5.17
CA VAL A 446 -23.72 -4.00 -4.99
C VAL A 446 -24.22 -3.09 -6.11
N GLY A 447 -24.86 -1.98 -5.73
CA GLY A 447 -25.43 -1.00 -6.66
C GLY A 447 -26.91 -1.17 -7.00
N LEU A 448 -27.56 -2.21 -6.49
CA LEU A 448 -28.97 -2.50 -6.75
C LEU A 448 -29.90 -1.34 -6.35
N THR A 449 -30.70 -0.83 -7.29
CA THR A 449 -31.51 0.40 -7.08
C THR A 449 -32.94 0.14 -6.60
N LYS A 450 -33.44 -1.10 -6.75
CA LYS A 450 -34.76 -1.54 -6.28
C LYS A 450 -34.57 -2.59 -5.19
N GLN A 451 -35.47 -2.64 -4.20
CA GLN A 451 -35.46 -3.72 -3.22
C GLN A 451 -35.80 -5.04 -3.91
N ASN A 452 -34.95 -6.05 -3.72
CA ASN A 452 -35.16 -7.47 -4.03
C ASN A 452 -35.92 -7.78 -5.34
N PRO A 453 -35.41 -7.39 -6.53
CA PRO A 453 -35.95 -7.91 -7.78
C PRO A 453 -35.58 -9.40 -7.91
N SER A 454 -36.52 -10.21 -8.41
CA SER A 454 -36.30 -11.64 -8.66
C SER A 454 -35.26 -11.92 -9.75
N ALA A 455 -35.02 -10.95 -10.64
CA ALA A 455 -33.98 -11.00 -11.67
C ALA A 455 -33.09 -9.74 -11.62
N ILE A 456 -31.78 -9.92 -11.67
CA ILE A 456 -30.78 -8.86 -11.70
C ILE A 456 -30.43 -8.56 -13.15
N SER A 457 -30.67 -7.34 -13.62
CA SER A 457 -30.27 -6.84 -14.95
C SER A 457 -29.49 -5.54 -14.84
N LYS A 458 -28.71 -5.19 -15.88
CA LYS A 458 -27.88 -3.96 -15.90
C LYS A 458 -28.68 -2.69 -15.57
N ALA A 459 -29.93 -2.60 -16.03
CA ALA A 459 -30.83 -1.47 -15.78
C ALA A 459 -31.35 -1.37 -14.33
N ALA A 460 -31.20 -2.42 -13.52
CA ALA A 460 -31.52 -2.40 -12.09
C ALA A 460 -30.32 -2.01 -11.19
N LEU A 461 -29.18 -1.67 -11.80
CA LEU A 461 -27.92 -1.39 -11.11
C LEU A 461 -27.49 0.06 -11.33
N ASN A 462 -27.02 0.72 -10.26
CA ASN A 462 -26.43 2.05 -10.31
C ASN A 462 -25.05 1.96 -10.97
N PRO A 463 -24.79 2.62 -12.12
CA PRO A 463 -23.53 2.51 -12.82
C PRO A 463 -22.33 2.99 -11.99
N ASN A 464 -22.52 3.89 -11.03
CA ASN A 464 -21.44 4.38 -10.16
C ASN A 464 -21.01 3.37 -9.08
N ALA A 465 -21.72 2.25 -8.93
CA ALA A 465 -21.43 1.19 -7.96
C ALA A 465 -20.73 -0.05 -8.59
N SER A 466 -20.48 -0.04 -9.90
CA SER A 466 -19.64 -1.03 -10.58
C SER A 466 -18.18 -0.97 -10.09
N ILE A 467 -17.44 -2.06 -10.27
CA ILE A 467 -15.99 -2.10 -10.04
C ILE A 467 -15.25 -1.30 -11.10
N ASP A 468 -15.66 -1.41 -12.37
CA ASP A 468 -15.04 -0.75 -13.52
C ASP A 468 -15.62 0.65 -13.78
N VAL A 469 -14.85 1.52 -14.43
CA VAL A 469 -15.33 2.85 -14.85
C VAL A 469 -16.46 2.79 -15.88
N GLY A 470 -16.52 1.72 -16.69
CA GLY A 470 -17.48 1.54 -17.77
C GLY A 470 -18.89 1.09 -17.34
N GLY A 471 -19.12 0.76 -16.07
CA GLY A 471 -20.45 0.39 -15.57
C GLY A 471 -20.89 -1.03 -15.96
N ASN A 472 -19.95 -1.97 -16.07
CA ASN A 472 -20.19 -3.33 -16.57
C ASN A 472 -20.03 -4.42 -15.51
N LEU A 473 -19.10 -4.25 -14.56
CA LEU A 473 -18.67 -5.27 -13.60
C LEU A 473 -19.27 -5.01 -12.21
N TYR A 474 -20.10 -5.90 -11.69
CA TYR A 474 -20.82 -5.70 -10.41
C TYR A 474 -20.62 -6.85 -9.43
N ARG A 475 -20.33 -6.51 -8.16
CA ARG A 475 -20.18 -7.50 -7.08
C ARG A 475 -21.56 -8.03 -6.65
N VAL A 476 -21.67 -9.35 -6.52
CA VAL A 476 -22.65 -9.97 -5.63
C VAL A 476 -21.88 -10.64 -4.50
N GLU A 477 -22.10 -10.16 -3.27
CA GLU A 477 -21.40 -10.59 -2.07
C GLU A 477 -22.32 -11.49 -1.25
N PHE A 478 -21.85 -12.67 -0.86
CA PHE A 478 -22.63 -13.64 -0.11
C PHE A 478 -22.19 -13.68 1.35
N TYR A 479 -23.17 -13.66 2.25
CA TYR A 479 -22.96 -13.65 3.68
C TYR A 479 -23.75 -14.78 4.35
N THR A 480 -23.09 -15.59 5.16
CA THR A 480 -23.76 -16.58 6.02
C THR A 480 -23.99 -15.96 7.39
N ARG A 481 -25.26 -15.84 7.78
CA ARG A 481 -25.68 -15.44 9.13
C ARG A 481 -26.05 -16.68 9.94
N THR A 482 -25.27 -16.96 10.98
CA THR A 482 -25.60 -17.94 12.02
C THR A 482 -26.26 -17.21 13.18
N GLN A 483 -27.49 -17.58 13.51
CA GLN A 483 -28.24 -17.09 14.68
C GLN A 483 -28.41 -18.22 15.68
N ILE A 484 -28.08 -17.96 16.95
CA ILE A 484 -28.24 -18.91 18.06
C ILE A 484 -29.34 -18.36 18.97
N THR A 485 -30.34 -19.20 19.26
CA THR A 485 -31.50 -18.87 20.09
C THR A 485 -31.61 -19.87 21.23
N GLN A 486 -31.22 -19.47 22.43
CA GLN A 486 -31.32 -20.29 23.64
C GLN A 486 -32.63 -19.97 24.36
N THR A 487 -33.46 -20.99 24.57
CA THR A 487 -34.73 -20.89 25.29
C THR A 487 -34.62 -21.64 26.61
N PHE A 488 -34.63 -20.90 27.72
CA PHE A 488 -34.61 -21.45 29.07
C PHE A 488 -36.06 -21.52 29.58
N PRO A 489 -36.57 -22.70 29.96
CA PRO A 489 -37.86 -22.81 30.63
C PRO A 489 -37.85 -22.05 31.96
N ARG A 490 -39.03 -21.66 32.43
CA ARG A 490 -39.24 -21.12 33.78
C ARG A 490 -40.18 -22.04 34.53
N GLU A 491 -39.68 -22.63 35.60
CA GLU A 491 -40.52 -23.38 36.53
C GLU A 491 -41.39 -22.43 37.36
N PRO A 492 -42.60 -22.86 37.76
CA PRO A 492 -43.35 -22.19 38.82
C PRO A 492 -42.54 -22.23 40.12
N LEU A 493 -42.56 -21.13 40.88
CA LEU A 493 -42.10 -21.15 42.27
C LEU A 493 -43.00 -22.09 43.08
N GLU A 494 -42.49 -23.23 43.52
CA GLU A 494 -43.17 -24.04 44.53
C GLU A 494 -43.31 -23.24 45.83
N SER A 495 -44.49 -23.31 46.43
CA SER A 495 -44.75 -22.74 47.75
C SER A 495 -44.05 -23.56 48.83
N PRO A 496 -43.31 -22.95 49.77
CA PRO A 496 -42.61 -23.70 50.81
C PRO A 496 -43.59 -24.48 51.69
N LYS A 497 -43.38 -25.80 51.79
CA LYS A 497 -44.02 -26.63 52.82
C LYS A 497 -43.45 -26.29 54.20
N LYS A 498 -44.21 -26.61 55.23
CA LYS A 498 -43.96 -26.20 56.62
C LYS A 498 -43.68 -27.41 57.50
N ASP A 499 -42.94 -27.14 58.59
CA ASP A 499 -42.81 -27.93 59.82
C ASP A 499 -41.99 -29.26 59.75
N GLY A 500 -41.10 -29.43 60.76
CA GLY A 500 -40.18 -30.55 60.95
C GLY A 500 -38.99 -30.11 61.83
N VAL A 501 -38.74 -30.79 62.96
CA VAL A 501 -37.83 -30.33 64.04
C VAL A 501 -36.94 -31.49 64.52
N LYS A 502 -35.83 -31.18 65.22
CA LYS A 502 -34.87 -32.04 65.96
C LYS A 502 -33.68 -32.57 65.15
N ASP A 503 -32.49 -32.78 65.71
CA ASP A 503 -31.82 -32.28 66.95
C ASP A 503 -30.31 -32.60 66.86
N GLU A 504 -29.46 -31.90 67.65
CA GLU A 504 -28.11 -32.34 68.12
C GLU A 504 -26.98 -32.61 67.07
N ALA A 505 -25.67 -32.51 67.36
CA ALA A 505 -24.93 -31.90 68.48
C ALA A 505 -23.44 -31.62 68.14
N GLU A 506 -22.86 -30.68 68.90
CA GLU A 506 -21.44 -30.53 69.35
C GLU A 506 -20.19 -30.41 68.43
N SER A 507 -19.23 -29.64 69.00
CA SER A 507 -17.78 -29.55 68.70
C SER A 507 -17.32 -28.85 67.40
N SER A 508 -16.25 -28.03 67.41
CA SER A 508 -15.50 -27.43 68.54
C SER A 508 -14.74 -26.13 68.17
N ALA A 509 -14.35 -25.41 69.23
CA ALA A 509 -13.22 -24.48 69.41
C ALA A 509 -12.04 -24.59 68.40
N GLU A 510 -11.20 -23.57 68.11
CA GLU A 510 -11.01 -22.19 68.62
C GLU A 510 -10.02 -21.45 67.66
N SER A 511 -9.66 -20.16 67.71
CA SER A 511 -10.00 -18.99 68.55
C SER A 511 -9.61 -17.67 67.83
N LYS A 512 -10.22 -16.54 68.25
CA LYS A 512 -9.61 -15.24 68.72
C LYS A 512 -8.39 -14.65 67.96
N ASN A 513 -8.20 -13.33 67.80
CA ASN A 513 -8.85 -12.12 68.38
C ASN A 513 -8.58 -10.89 67.45
N VAL A 514 -9.46 -9.88 67.30
CA VAL A 514 -9.58 -8.61 68.09
C VAL A 514 -8.37 -7.66 67.88
N ASP A 515 -8.49 -6.34 67.66
CA ASP A 515 -9.58 -5.39 67.96
C ASP A 515 -9.85 -4.31 66.87
N SER A 516 -10.87 -3.50 67.14
CA SER A 516 -11.26 -2.18 66.62
C SER A 516 -10.16 -1.10 66.64
N GLY A 517 -10.33 0.06 65.97
CA GLY A 517 -11.41 0.51 65.06
C GLY A 517 -11.76 2.00 65.23
N LYS A 518 -12.95 2.39 64.75
CA LYS A 518 -13.59 3.74 64.84
C LYS A 518 -12.93 4.90 64.06
N SER A 519 -13.66 5.94 63.61
CA SER A 519 -15.10 6.13 63.27
C SER A 519 -15.35 7.57 62.78
N LEU A 520 -16.52 7.84 62.15
CA LEU A 520 -17.12 9.18 61.90
C LEU A 520 -16.32 10.05 60.88
N ASP A 521 -16.83 11.09 60.22
CA ASP A 521 -18.15 11.59 59.74
C ASP A 521 -17.82 12.87 58.90
N SER A 522 -18.71 13.58 58.20
CA SER A 522 -19.93 13.28 57.43
C SER A 522 -20.33 14.56 56.65
N LYS A 523 -21.21 14.46 55.64
CA LYS A 523 -22.15 15.54 55.18
C LYS A 523 -21.58 16.86 54.60
N VAL A 524 -22.34 17.72 53.91
CA VAL A 524 -23.45 17.55 52.92
C VAL A 524 -23.71 18.88 52.17
N ASP A 525 -24.26 18.84 50.95
CA ASP A 525 -24.99 19.93 50.23
C ASP A 525 -24.28 21.28 49.91
N SER A 526 -24.78 22.15 48.99
CA SER A 526 -25.68 22.01 47.81
C SER A 526 -25.62 23.28 46.91
N SER A 527 -26.17 23.20 45.67
CA SER A 527 -26.90 24.27 44.91
C SER A 527 -26.25 25.66 44.63
N ALA A 528 -26.52 26.38 43.53
CA ALA A 528 -27.23 26.13 42.25
C ALA A 528 -27.01 27.32 41.25
N GLU A 529 -27.37 27.12 39.96
CA GLU A 529 -27.92 28.12 38.99
C GLU A 529 -27.12 29.41 38.60
N SER A 530 -27.31 30.08 37.44
CA SER A 530 -27.92 29.75 36.11
C SER A 530 -27.56 30.83 35.03
N SER A 531 -27.90 30.58 33.75
CA SER A 531 -28.14 31.53 32.61
C SER A 531 -26.96 32.43 32.08
N SER A 532 -26.91 32.98 30.86
CA SER A 532 -27.60 32.77 29.54
C SER A 532 -26.94 33.58 28.38
N ASP A 533 -27.06 33.12 27.11
CA ASP A 533 -27.21 33.88 25.82
C ASP A 533 -26.15 34.92 25.32
N SER A 534 -25.98 35.28 24.02
CA SER A 534 -26.32 34.69 22.70
C SER A 534 -25.61 35.42 21.49
N ASN A 535 -25.52 34.79 20.30
CA ASN A 535 -25.36 35.33 18.89
C ASN A 535 -24.17 36.28 18.51
N GLY A 536 -23.70 36.43 17.23
CA GLY A 536 -23.88 35.67 15.96
C GLY A 536 -23.41 36.42 14.65
N ALA A 537 -23.00 35.66 13.59
CA ALA A 537 -22.89 36.04 12.13
C ALA A 537 -21.80 37.09 11.66
N GLN A 538 -21.37 37.30 10.37
CA GLN A 538 -21.55 36.65 9.03
C GLN A 538 -20.59 37.19 7.88
N THR A 539 -20.11 36.35 6.91
CA THR A 539 -19.84 36.56 5.42
C THR A 539 -18.97 37.75 4.83
N SER A 540 -18.45 37.85 3.58
CA SER A 540 -18.25 36.98 2.36
C SER A 540 -17.31 37.58 1.24
N GLN A 541 -16.51 36.73 0.53
CA GLN A 541 -16.09 36.73 -0.93
C GLN A 541 -15.36 37.99 -1.57
N THR A 542 -14.95 38.15 -2.87
CA THR A 542 -15.05 37.42 -4.18
C THR A 542 -14.01 37.88 -5.28
N THR A 543 -13.39 36.96 -6.09
CA THR A 543 -12.82 37.12 -7.50
C THR A 543 -11.69 38.18 -7.81
N GLN A 544 -11.03 38.35 -8.99
CA GLN A 544 -11.02 37.74 -10.37
C GLN A 544 -9.60 37.67 -11.09
N ASN A 545 -9.46 37.82 -12.44
CA ASN A 545 -8.27 37.60 -13.33
C ASN A 545 -8.54 38.21 -14.78
N PRO A 546 -7.78 38.07 -15.94
CA PRO A 546 -6.35 37.77 -16.31
C PRO A 546 -5.71 38.65 -17.49
N GLN A 547 -4.39 38.52 -17.85
CA GLN A 547 -3.79 38.55 -19.24
C GLN A 547 -2.23 38.32 -19.34
N THR A 548 -1.59 38.49 -20.53
CA THR A 548 -0.38 37.76 -21.04
C THR A 548 0.94 38.53 -21.32
N ALA A 549 2.11 37.83 -21.25
CA ALA A 549 3.40 38.11 -21.94
C ALA A 549 4.13 36.75 -22.22
N GLN A 550 4.91 36.47 -23.28
CA GLN A 550 6.09 37.10 -23.92
C GLN A 550 7.43 37.01 -23.14
N THR A 551 8.52 36.68 -23.85
CA THR A 551 9.80 36.21 -23.29
C THR A 551 10.88 37.29 -23.30
N VAL A 552 11.45 37.60 -22.14
CA VAL A 552 12.65 38.44 -21.97
C VAL A 552 13.54 37.80 -20.89
N GLN A 553 14.86 37.76 -21.09
CA GLN A 553 15.77 37.46 -19.98
C GLN A 553 15.77 38.63 -19.01
N ASN A 554 15.17 38.43 -17.84
CA ASN A 554 15.05 39.45 -16.82
C ASN A 554 15.68 38.90 -15.54
N THR A 555 16.68 39.60 -14.97
CA THR A 555 17.16 39.34 -13.62
C THR A 555 16.14 39.86 -12.62
N SER A 556 15.01 39.16 -12.52
CA SER A 556 14.12 39.35 -11.39
C SER A 556 14.88 38.97 -10.12
N SER A 557 14.73 39.82 -9.10
CA SER A 557 14.78 39.37 -7.72
C SER A 557 13.35 39.04 -7.28
N ILE A 558 13.22 38.21 -6.24
CA ILE A 558 11.92 37.87 -5.66
C ILE A 558 11.09 39.11 -5.30
N ALA A 559 11.73 40.23 -4.91
CA ALA A 559 11.09 41.53 -4.69
C ALA A 559 10.42 42.10 -5.96
N ASN A 560 11.04 41.96 -7.14
CA ASN A 560 10.43 42.36 -8.42
C ASN A 560 9.27 41.43 -8.81
N ILE A 561 9.33 40.14 -8.47
CA ILE A 561 8.18 39.23 -8.66
C ILE A 561 7.01 39.66 -7.77
N LEU A 562 7.27 39.98 -6.50
CA LEU A 562 6.27 40.43 -5.53
C LEU A 562 5.65 41.78 -5.89
N ALA A 563 6.45 42.75 -6.35
CA ALA A 563 5.95 44.04 -6.82
C ALA A 563 4.92 43.90 -7.97
N ASN A 564 5.13 42.92 -8.86
CA ASN A 564 4.21 42.60 -9.95
C ASN A 564 3.06 41.65 -9.55
N ASN A 565 3.03 41.16 -8.30
CA ASN A 565 2.02 40.24 -7.78
C ASN A 565 1.59 40.66 -6.35
N PRO A 566 0.92 41.81 -6.16
CA PRO A 566 0.55 42.29 -4.82
C PRO A 566 -0.39 41.34 -4.05
N GLN A 567 -1.10 40.46 -4.76
CA GLN A 567 -1.90 39.36 -4.21
C GLN A 567 -1.08 38.14 -3.69
N ALA A 568 0.25 38.16 -3.79
CA ALA A 568 1.09 37.00 -3.49
C ALA A 568 1.09 36.62 -2.00
N LYS A 569 0.82 35.35 -1.70
CA LYS A 569 0.70 34.84 -0.32
C LYS A 569 1.91 34.03 0.13
N PRO A 570 2.52 34.33 1.30
CA PRO A 570 3.46 33.45 1.97
C PRO A 570 2.88 32.06 2.31
N ALA A 571 3.56 31.00 1.89
CA ALA A 571 3.20 29.62 2.20
C ALA A 571 4.45 28.75 2.45
N ARG A 572 4.26 27.65 3.18
CA ARG A 572 5.27 26.61 3.40
C ARG A 572 4.91 25.32 2.66
N VAL A 573 5.90 24.63 2.12
CA VAL A 573 5.74 23.23 1.65
C VAL A 573 5.51 22.31 2.85
N ILE A 574 4.45 21.51 2.82
CA ILE A 574 4.10 20.53 3.87
C ILE A 574 4.37 19.06 3.46
N ALA A 575 4.82 18.83 2.22
CA ALA A 575 5.30 17.53 1.75
C ALA A 575 6.81 17.36 2.01
N SER A 576 7.30 16.11 2.14
CA SER A 576 8.73 15.80 2.33
C SER A 576 9.62 16.44 1.25
N THR A 577 9.17 16.43 0.00
CA THR A 577 9.65 17.27 -1.09
C THR A 577 8.55 17.44 -2.13
N ALA A 578 8.34 18.68 -2.58
CA ALA A 578 7.50 19.02 -3.73
C ALA A 578 8.38 19.22 -4.98
N HIS A 579 7.86 18.83 -6.14
CA HIS A 579 8.46 19.15 -7.44
C HIS A 579 7.78 20.40 -8.00
N VAL A 580 8.58 21.43 -8.29
CA VAL A 580 8.14 22.61 -9.04
C VAL A 580 8.21 22.28 -10.53
N ARG A 581 7.13 22.50 -11.27
CA ARG A 581 7.03 22.13 -12.69
C ARG A 581 6.80 23.36 -13.58
N ALA A 582 7.14 23.24 -14.86
CA ALA A 582 7.02 24.33 -15.84
C ALA A 582 5.55 24.72 -16.14
N ALA A 583 4.62 23.77 -15.99
CA ALA A 583 3.18 23.94 -16.21
C ALA A 583 2.37 23.16 -15.14
N PRO A 584 1.06 23.45 -14.95
CA PRO A 584 0.20 22.78 -13.96
C PRO A 584 -0.23 21.35 -14.38
N SER A 585 0.75 20.45 -14.55
CA SER A 585 0.53 19.02 -14.79
C SER A 585 1.65 18.20 -14.14
N VAL A 586 1.34 16.98 -13.68
CA VAL A 586 2.34 16.05 -13.12
C VAL A 586 3.30 15.50 -14.20
N ASP A 587 2.94 15.64 -15.46
CA ASP A 587 3.74 15.20 -16.61
C ASP A 587 4.64 16.32 -17.15
N SER A 588 4.45 17.56 -16.68
CA SER A 588 5.29 18.71 -17.05
C SER A 588 6.70 18.60 -16.44
N GLY A 589 7.72 19.04 -17.19
CA GLY A 589 9.12 19.04 -16.77
C GLY A 589 9.34 19.73 -15.42
N ILE A 590 10.24 19.16 -14.60
CA ILE A 590 10.56 19.67 -13.26
C ILE A 590 11.61 20.79 -13.41
N VAL A 591 11.26 22.01 -12.98
CA VAL A 591 12.18 23.17 -12.99
C VAL A 591 12.96 23.29 -11.68
N ALA A 592 12.41 22.82 -10.55
CA ALA A 592 13.10 22.80 -9.26
C ALA A 592 12.48 21.79 -8.28
N LYS A 593 13.14 21.61 -7.13
CA LYS A 593 12.61 20.87 -5.97
C LYS A 593 12.52 21.80 -4.75
N ALA A 594 11.43 21.68 -4.00
CA ALA A 594 11.16 22.45 -2.80
C ALA A 594 10.97 21.46 -1.61
N PRO A 595 11.91 21.38 -0.64
CA PRO A 595 11.81 20.43 0.47
C PRO A 595 10.76 20.84 1.51
N LEU A 596 10.44 19.92 2.44
CA LEU A 596 9.59 20.20 3.60
C LEU A 596 9.99 21.49 4.33
N GLY A 597 9.01 22.30 4.71
CA GLY A 597 9.20 23.55 5.43
C GLY A 597 9.66 24.74 4.57
N ARG A 598 10.03 24.51 3.29
CA ARG A 598 10.43 25.57 2.35
C ARG A 598 9.36 26.65 2.28
N GLU A 599 9.74 27.86 2.64
CA GLU A 599 8.97 29.07 2.45
C GLU A 599 9.00 29.48 0.97
N LEU A 600 7.86 29.95 0.46
CA LEU A 600 7.67 30.43 -0.90
C LEU A 600 6.45 31.35 -0.95
N PHE A 601 6.25 31.99 -2.09
CA PHE A 601 5.06 32.80 -2.37
C PHE A 601 4.16 32.09 -3.38
N ILE A 602 2.86 32.02 -3.09
CA ILE A 602 1.83 31.64 -4.05
C ILE A 602 1.40 32.91 -4.80
N LEU A 603 1.59 32.93 -6.11
CA LEU A 603 1.22 34.05 -7.00
C LEU A 603 -0.23 33.95 -7.51
N GLY A 604 -0.77 32.73 -7.56
CA GLY A 604 -2.13 32.44 -8.03
C GLY A 604 -2.41 30.94 -8.09
N PHE A 605 -3.61 30.56 -8.55
CA PHE A 605 -4.02 29.16 -8.72
C PHE A 605 -4.53 28.91 -10.14
N GLU A 606 -4.26 27.71 -10.66
CA GLU A 606 -4.77 27.19 -11.93
C GLU A 606 -5.33 25.78 -11.71
N ASP A 607 -6.57 25.54 -12.13
CA ASP A 607 -7.23 24.24 -12.00
C ASP A 607 -6.87 23.29 -13.16
N SER A 608 -6.73 22.00 -12.83
CA SER A 608 -6.45 20.94 -13.79
C SER A 608 -7.33 19.71 -13.53
N SER A 609 -7.42 18.79 -14.49
CA SER A 609 -8.05 17.48 -14.32
C SER A 609 -7.41 16.60 -13.23
N MET A 610 -6.23 17.00 -12.70
CA MET A 610 -5.54 16.35 -11.59
C MET A 610 -5.54 17.19 -10.28
N GLY A 611 -6.38 18.23 -10.23
CA GLY A 611 -6.58 19.12 -9.08
C GLY A 611 -5.93 20.50 -9.24
N ALA A 612 -6.15 21.37 -8.25
CA ALA A 612 -5.63 22.73 -8.23
C ALA A 612 -4.11 22.79 -8.07
N TRP A 613 -3.46 23.63 -8.89
CA TRP A 613 -2.04 23.95 -8.81
C TRP A 613 -1.87 25.39 -8.33
N ALA A 614 -0.98 25.60 -7.37
CA ALA A 614 -0.46 26.91 -7.04
C ALA A 614 0.67 27.26 -8.03
N LYS A 615 0.58 28.43 -8.66
CA LYS A 615 1.73 29.09 -9.29
C LYS A 615 2.55 29.75 -8.18
N ILE A 616 3.85 29.50 -8.14
CA ILE A 616 4.71 29.88 -7.02
C ILE A 616 6.00 30.57 -7.45
N ALA A 617 6.61 31.30 -6.51
CA ALA A 617 7.96 31.83 -6.62
C ALA A 617 8.77 31.74 -5.29
N TYR A 618 10.08 31.53 -5.37
CA TYR A 618 11.03 31.65 -4.25
C TYR A 618 12.48 31.82 -4.72
N ASP A 619 13.37 32.45 -3.94
CA ASP A 619 14.83 32.33 -4.16
C ASP A 619 15.34 30.95 -3.75
N PHE A 620 16.28 30.41 -4.53
CA PHE A 620 17.20 29.41 -4.01
C PHE A 620 18.65 29.62 -4.48
N LYS A 621 19.45 30.25 -3.61
CA LYS A 621 20.88 30.54 -3.77
C LYS A 621 21.16 31.58 -4.86
N GLY A 622 20.47 32.73 -4.78
CA GLY A 622 20.63 33.81 -5.76
C GLY A 622 20.03 33.47 -7.12
N ARG A 623 18.94 32.69 -7.13
CA ARG A 623 18.18 32.31 -8.34
C ARG A 623 16.70 32.25 -8.00
N ASP A 624 15.94 33.18 -8.56
CA ASP A 624 14.48 33.13 -8.58
C ASP A 624 14.00 31.86 -9.28
N ILE A 625 13.29 31.01 -8.55
CA ILE A 625 12.55 29.86 -9.06
C ILE A 625 11.09 30.27 -9.21
N GLN A 626 10.54 30.15 -10.41
CA GLN A 626 9.10 30.19 -10.66
C GLN A 626 8.59 28.85 -11.20
N GLY A 627 7.31 28.55 -11.00
CA GLY A 627 6.63 27.41 -11.63
C GLY A 627 5.39 26.99 -10.87
N TYR A 628 5.04 25.70 -10.96
CA TYR A 628 3.79 25.15 -10.44
C TYR A 628 4.00 24.02 -9.44
N ILE A 629 3.26 24.05 -8.32
CA ILE A 629 3.18 22.98 -7.30
C ILE A 629 1.69 22.66 -7.06
N LEU A 630 1.33 21.38 -6.88
CA LEU A 630 -0.03 21.00 -6.46
C LEU A 630 -0.40 21.70 -5.14
N ALA A 631 -1.50 22.45 -5.11
CA ALA A 631 -1.86 23.34 -3.99
C ALA A 631 -1.93 22.61 -2.63
N ARG A 632 -2.41 21.37 -2.63
CA ARG A 632 -2.47 20.46 -1.47
C ARG A 632 -1.11 20.09 -0.83
N LEU A 633 0.02 20.48 -1.44
CA LEU A 633 1.36 20.28 -0.90
C LEU A 633 1.88 21.53 -0.15
N LEU A 634 1.08 22.59 -0.08
CA LEU A 634 1.39 23.87 0.55
C LEU A 634 0.44 24.17 1.72
N LYS A 635 0.86 25.06 2.61
CA LYS A 635 0.02 25.65 3.65
C LYS A 635 0.36 27.14 3.81
N GLU A 636 -0.66 28.00 3.80
CA GLU A 636 -0.49 29.43 4.05
C GLU A 636 0.11 29.69 5.46
N MET A 637 0.96 30.71 5.55
CA MET A 637 1.67 31.05 6.79
C MET A 637 0.79 31.87 7.75
N SER A 638 1.12 31.91 9.04
CA SER A 638 0.39 32.78 9.98
C SER A 638 0.60 34.26 9.65
N ALA A 639 -0.26 35.14 10.15
CA ALA A 639 -0.11 36.59 9.93
C ALA A 639 1.20 37.16 10.51
N ALA A 640 1.75 36.53 11.56
CA ALA A 640 3.04 36.92 12.14
C ALA A 640 4.22 36.42 11.28
N ASP A 641 4.20 35.14 10.90
CA ASP A 641 5.24 34.54 10.04
C ASP A 641 5.29 35.23 8.67
N SER A 642 4.12 35.54 8.10
CA SER A 642 3.97 36.20 6.80
C SER A 642 4.63 37.58 6.79
N LYS A 643 4.42 38.40 7.83
CA LYS A 643 5.07 39.71 7.96
C LYS A 643 6.59 39.58 8.01
N ARG A 644 7.13 38.61 8.78
CA ARG A 644 8.57 38.38 8.89
C ARG A 644 9.19 37.90 7.57
N PHE A 645 8.52 37.00 6.85
CA PHE A 645 9.00 36.46 5.58
C PHE A 645 8.93 37.51 4.45
N ILE A 646 7.87 38.31 4.39
CA ILE A 646 7.76 39.43 3.44
C ILE A 646 8.86 40.47 3.69
N ALA A 647 9.13 40.84 4.94
CA ALA A 647 10.23 41.77 5.27
C ALA A 647 11.58 41.25 4.75
N SER A 648 11.94 40.01 5.09
CA SER A 648 13.23 39.41 4.69
C SER A 648 13.38 39.27 3.16
N ALA A 649 12.28 39.06 2.43
CA ALA A 649 12.26 39.00 0.96
C ALA A 649 12.29 40.37 0.27
N LEU A 650 12.13 41.47 1.01
CA LEU A 650 12.25 42.85 0.53
C LEU A 650 13.56 43.52 0.99
N GLU A 651 14.11 43.10 2.12
CA GLU A 651 15.42 43.51 2.64
C GLU A 651 16.61 43.04 1.77
N SER A 652 16.37 42.14 0.82
CA SER A 652 17.36 41.52 -0.08
C SER A 652 18.06 42.49 -1.08
N LYS A 653 18.01 43.80 -0.83
CA LYS A 653 18.70 44.86 -1.60
C LYS A 653 19.98 45.39 -0.96
N ASN A 654 20.19 45.22 0.35
CA ASN A 654 21.25 45.90 1.10
C ASN A 654 22.28 44.93 1.70
N ALA A 655 22.86 44.04 0.88
CA ALA A 655 23.81 43.02 1.33
C ALA A 655 25.09 42.89 0.46
N GLU A 656 25.50 43.98 -0.21
CA GLU A 656 26.81 44.09 -0.89
C GLU A 656 27.64 45.28 -0.35
N SER A 657 27.84 45.36 0.97
CA SER A 657 28.93 46.16 1.55
C SER A 657 29.31 45.70 2.96
N SER A 658 30.58 45.91 3.33
CA SER A 658 31.23 45.57 4.62
C SER A 658 31.40 44.06 4.93
N ALA A 659 32.46 43.75 5.66
CA ALA A 659 32.91 42.39 6.00
C ALA A 659 33.52 42.38 7.41
N GLU A 660 33.78 41.18 7.95
CA GLU A 660 34.43 40.91 9.26
C GLU A 660 33.58 41.41 10.47
N SER A 661 33.47 40.74 11.62
CA SER A 661 34.40 39.89 12.37
C SER A 661 33.67 39.09 13.49
N SER A 662 34.39 38.28 14.28
CA SER A 662 34.05 37.83 15.67
C SER A 662 32.67 37.13 15.91
N SER A 663 32.59 35.81 16.09
CA SER A 663 32.97 34.98 17.26
C SER A 663 31.93 34.89 18.41
N THR A 664 31.43 33.67 18.64
CA THR A 664 31.01 33.08 19.94
C THR A 664 30.38 33.97 21.04
N GLN A 665 29.11 33.69 21.42
CA GLN A 665 28.86 32.91 22.65
C GLN A 665 27.39 32.47 22.88
N THR A 666 27.25 31.61 23.89
CA THR A 666 26.09 30.94 24.48
C THR A 666 24.88 31.81 24.87
N THR A 667 23.70 31.24 24.61
CA THR A 667 22.49 31.21 25.45
C THR A 667 22.39 32.12 26.69
N GLN A 668 21.30 32.88 26.79
CA GLN A 668 20.54 33.04 28.03
C GLN A 668 19.03 33.14 27.75
N ASN A 669 18.20 32.79 28.73
CA ASN A 669 16.76 32.56 28.58
C ASN A 669 15.95 33.36 29.63
N PRO A 670 15.11 34.33 29.23
CA PRO A 670 14.20 35.01 30.15
C PRO A 670 12.87 34.26 30.35
N GLN A 671 12.78 33.56 31.47
CA GLN A 671 11.59 33.34 32.30
C GLN A 671 10.21 33.07 31.64
N ILE A 672 9.73 31.83 31.83
CA ILE A 672 8.31 31.49 31.78
C ILE A 672 7.61 32.09 33.01
N ALA A 673 6.69 33.03 32.81
CA ALA A 673 5.70 33.37 33.84
C ALA A 673 4.66 32.24 33.92
N GLN A 674 4.58 31.55 35.06
CA GLN A 674 3.51 30.58 35.30
C GLN A 674 2.22 31.33 35.66
N ASN A 675 1.14 31.02 34.94
CA ASN A 675 -0.20 31.44 35.32
C ASN A 675 -1.03 30.18 35.54
N THR A 676 -1.15 29.76 36.80
CA THR A 676 -1.88 28.55 37.20
C THR A 676 -3.38 28.80 37.18
N SER A 677 -4.00 28.62 36.02
CA SER A 677 -5.41 28.22 36.02
C SER A 677 -5.53 26.84 36.70
N SER A 678 -6.67 26.59 37.32
CA SER A 678 -7.04 25.28 37.83
C SER A 678 -8.27 24.79 37.09
N ILE A 679 -8.35 23.47 36.89
CA ILE A 679 -9.52 22.81 36.32
C ILE A 679 -10.81 23.16 37.08
N ALA A 680 -10.73 23.49 38.37
CA ALA A 680 -11.83 24.01 39.17
C ALA A 680 -12.41 25.32 38.61
N ASN A 681 -11.57 26.27 38.18
CA ASN A 681 -12.04 27.52 37.55
C ASN A 681 -12.69 27.26 36.18
N ILE A 682 -12.24 26.24 35.45
CA ILE A 682 -12.85 25.85 34.16
C ILE A 682 -14.23 25.22 34.40
N LEU A 683 -14.36 24.36 35.42
CA LEU A 683 -15.62 23.69 35.76
C LEU A 683 -16.63 24.64 36.41
N ALA A 684 -16.18 25.58 37.24
CA ALA A 684 -17.05 26.63 37.81
C ALA A 684 -17.71 27.48 36.71
N ASN A 685 -16.99 27.77 35.62
CA ASN A 685 -17.50 28.46 34.44
C ASN A 685 -18.26 27.54 33.44
N ASN A 686 -18.43 26.25 33.75
CA ASN A 686 -19.12 25.27 32.90
C ASN A 686 -19.94 24.28 33.76
N PRO A 687 -20.98 24.73 34.50
CA PRO A 687 -21.76 23.87 35.41
C PRO A 687 -22.46 22.70 34.71
N GLN A 688 -22.70 22.78 33.41
CA GLN A 688 -23.22 21.69 32.57
C GLN A 688 -22.20 20.57 32.28
N ALA A 689 -20.96 20.67 32.76
CA ALA A 689 -19.87 19.78 32.37
C ALA A 689 -20.06 18.34 32.89
N LYS A 690 -20.15 17.36 31.99
CA LYS A 690 -20.42 15.95 32.34
C LYS A 690 -19.14 15.14 32.44
N PRO A 691 -18.91 14.36 33.52
CA PRO A 691 -17.76 13.47 33.60
C PRO A 691 -17.86 12.35 32.55
N ALA A 692 -16.76 12.11 31.85
CA ALA A 692 -16.66 11.09 30.82
C ALA A 692 -15.25 10.48 30.79
N ARG A 693 -15.13 9.32 30.15
CA ARG A 693 -13.89 8.56 30.02
C ARG A 693 -13.59 8.26 28.56
N VAL A 694 -12.32 8.40 28.16
CA VAL A 694 -11.86 8.00 26.82
C VAL A 694 -11.94 6.49 26.67
N ILE A 695 -12.62 6.02 25.62
CA ILE A 695 -12.78 4.59 25.28
C ILE A 695 -11.94 4.14 24.07
N ALA A 696 -11.24 5.08 23.41
CA ALA A 696 -10.25 4.77 22.37
C ALA A 696 -8.86 4.53 22.97
N SER A 697 -8.00 3.75 22.29
CA SER A 697 -6.60 3.50 22.71
C SER A 697 -5.82 4.79 22.99
N THR A 698 -6.02 5.81 22.16
CA THR A 698 -5.69 7.22 22.44
C THR A 698 -6.61 8.14 21.64
N ALA A 699 -7.24 9.09 22.31
CA ALA A 699 -7.91 10.23 21.68
C ALA A 699 -6.94 11.41 21.51
N HIS A 700 -7.05 12.11 20.38
CA HIS A 700 -6.33 13.36 20.14
C HIS A 700 -7.25 14.55 20.48
N VAL A 701 -6.82 15.37 21.45
CA VAL A 701 -7.49 16.62 21.81
C VAL A 701 -7.12 17.66 20.76
N ARG A 702 -8.11 18.18 20.03
CA ARG A 702 -7.95 19.15 18.95
C ARG A 702 -8.21 20.57 19.42
N ALA A 703 -7.62 21.57 18.76
CA ALA A 703 -7.87 22.99 19.06
C ALA A 703 -9.24 23.49 18.59
N ALA A 704 -9.93 22.72 17.72
CA ALA A 704 -11.24 23.02 17.14
C ALA A 704 -11.95 21.69 16.80
N PRO A 705 -13.28 21.65 16.59
CA PRO A 705 -14.04 20.43 16.25
C PRO A 705 -13.80 19.94 14.81
N SER A 706 -12.55 19.59 14.49
CA SER A 706 -12.15 19.02 13.20
C SER A 706 -10.96 18.07 13.34
N VAL A 707 -10.91 17.03 12.49
CA VAL A 707 -9.78 16.09 12.40
C VAL A 707 -8.52 16.72 11.80
N ASP A 708 -8.65 17.87 11.15
CA ASP A 708 -7.56 18.62 10.51
C ASP A 708 -6.98 19.69 11.44
N SER A 709 -7.66 19.97 12.56
CA SER A 709 -7.20 20.93 13.57
C SER A 709 -5.94 20.45 14.31
N GLY A 710 -5.14 21.39 14.80
CA GLY A 710 -3.93 21.09 15.57
C GLY A 710 -4.24 20.26 16.82
N ILE A 711 -3.34 19.34 17.16
CA ILE A 711 -3.47 18.51 18.37
C ILE A 711 -2.86 19.28 19.55
N VAL A 712 -3.69 19.64 20.52
CA VAL A 712 -3.31 20.32 21.77
C VAL A 712 -2.75 19.31 22.78
N ALA A 713 -3.34 18.11 22.84
CA ALA A 713 -2.93 17.05 23.76
C ALA A 713 -3.34 15.65 23.28
N LYS A 714 -2.86 14.62 23.99
CA LYS A 714 -3.30 13.24 23.83
C LYS A 714 -3.91 12.74 25.13
N ALA A 715 -5.05 12.07 25.02
CA ALA A 715 -5.78 11.46 26.14
C ALA A 715 -5.82 9.94 25.91
N PRO A 716 -5.08 9.12 26.69
CA PRO A 716 -5.04 7.66 26.50
C PRO A 716 -6.37 6.99 26.88
N LEU A 717 -6.52 5.71 26.53
CA LEU A 717 -7.62 4.87 27.02
C LEU A 717 -7.76 4.99 28.55
N GLY A 718 -8.98 5.16 29.02
CA GLY A 718 -9.26 5.32 30.44
C GLY A 718 -8.94 6.70 31.02
N ARG A 719 -8.52 7.69 30.20
CA ARG A 719 -8.43 9.07 30.67
C ARG A 719 -9.82 9.60 31.02
N GLU A 720 -10.00 9.95 32.28
CA GLU A 720 -11.13 10.73 32.76
C GLU A 720 -10.96 12.21 32.40
N LEU A 721 -12.07 12.84 32.05
CA LEU A 721 -12.19 14.23 31.64
C LEU A 721 -13.63 14.70 31.79
N PHE A 722 -13.87 15.99 31.57
CA PHE A 722 -15.21 16.57 31.58
C PHE A 722 -15.58 17.02 30.17
N ILE A 723 -16.79 16.67 29.71
CA ILE A 723 -17.39 17.20 28.48
C ILE A 723 -18.11 18.50 28.84
N LEU A 724 -17.56 19.64 28.40
CA LEU A 724 -18.12 20.97 28.62
C LEU A 724 -19.34 21.28 27.74
N GLY A 725 -19.45 20.58 26.60
CA GLY A 725 -20.53 20.72 25.63
C GLY A 725 -20.29 19.86 24.39
N PHE A 726 -21.24 19.88 23.44
CA PHE A 726 -21.11 19.23 22.14
C PHE A 726 -21.26 20.26 21.01
N GLU A 727 -20.47 20.11 19.95
CA GLU A 727 -20.54 20.89 18.72
C GLU A 727 -20.67 19.91 17.54
N ASP A 728 -21.75 20.02 16.77
CA ASP A 728 -21.99 19.17 15.60
C ASP A 728 -21.19 19.65 14.38
N SER A 729 -20.67 18.69 13.62
CA SER A 729 -19.93 18.93 12.38
C SER A 729 -20.37 17.96 11.28
N SER A 730 -20.06 18.29 10.02
CA SER A 730 -20.23 17.37 8.87
C SER A 730 -19.42 16.06 9.00
N MET A 731 -18.51 15.98 9.97
CA MET A 731 -17.68 14.82 10.30
C MET A 731 -18.16 14.06 11.55
N GLY A 732 -19.31 14.46 12.12
CA GLY A 732 -19.92 13.93 13.34
C GLY A 732 -19.80 14.89 14.54
N ALA A 733 -20.48 14.54 15.64
CA ALA A 733 -20.48 15.30 16.89
C ALA A 733 -19.11 15.32 17.57
N TRP A 734 -18.67 16.50 18.01
CA TRP A 734 -17.48 16.69 18.82
C TRP A 734 -17.86 17.07 20.25
N ALA A 735 -17.29 16.39 21.24
CA ALA A 735 -17.29 16.85 22.61
C ALA A 735 -16.18 17.91 22.80
N LYS A 736 -16.57 19.08 23.28
CA LYS A 736 -15.63 20.04 23.89
C LYS A 736 -15.28 19.53 25.28
N ILE A 737 -14.00 19.44 25.62
CA ILE A 737 -13.53 18.79 26.85
C ILE A 737 -12.56 19.64 27.66
N ALA A 738 -12.43 19.31 28.95
CA ALA A 738 -11.35 19.77 29.82
C ALA A 738 -10.87 18.67 30.79
N TYR A 739 -9.58 18.67 31.13
CA TYR A 739 -8.98 17.88 32.23
C TYR A 739 -7.63 18.46 32.69
N ASP A 740 -7.23 18.25 33.95
CA ASP A 740 -5.82 18.42 34.35
C ASP A 740 -4.96 17.26 33.82
N PHE A 741 -3.74 17.57 33.40
CA PHE A 741 -2.67 16.58 33.37
C PHE A 741 -1.34 17.13 33.88
N LYS A 742 -1.07 16.85 35.16
CA LYS A 742 0.17 17.16 35.90
C LYS A 742 0.35 18.66 36.16
N GLY A 743 -0.69 19.31 36.68
CA GLY A 743 -0.66 20.75 36.96
C GLY A 743 -0.71 21.59 35.68
N ARG A 744 -1.44 21.11 34.66
CA ARG A 744 -1.72 21.81 33.41
C ARG A 744 -3.13 21.46 32.94
N ASP A 745 -3.99 22.47 32.96
CA ASP A 745 -5.29 22.39 32.33
C ASP A 745 -5.15 22.18 30.83
N ILE A 746 -5.87 21.17 30.31
CA ILE A 746 -5.96 20.88 28.89
C ILE A 746 -7.43 21.06 28.50
N GLN A 747 -7.69 21.99 27.58
CA GLN A 747 -8.96 22.12 26.89
C GLN A 747 -8.83 21.75 25.41
N GLY A 748 -9.96 21.42 24.77
CA GLY A 748 -10.06 21.25 23.33
C GLY A 748 -11.22 20.33 22.94
N TYR A 749 -11.08 19.63 21.83
CA TYR A 749 -12.16 18.87 21.20
C TYR A 749 -11.78 17.41 20.93
N ILE A 750 -12.69 16.48 21.24
CA ILE A 750 -12.57 15.04 20.93
C ILE A 750 -13.87 14.61 20.24
N LEU A 751 -13.82 13.78 19.19
CA LEU A 751 -15.02 13.18 18.59
C LEU A 751 -15.83 12.43 19.65
N ALA A 752 -17.12 12.74 19.79
CA ALA A 752 -17.97 12.24 20.88
C ALA A 752 -17.97 10.71 20.99
N ARG A 753 -17.93 10.00 19.85
CA ARG A 753 -17.84 8.53 19.74
C ARG A 753 -16.58 7.89 20.36
N LEU A 754 -15.58 8.69 20.77
CA LEU A 754 -14.35 8.22 21.43
C LEU A 754 -14.43 8.34 22.97
N LEU A 755 -15.56 8.82 23.49
CA LEU A 755 -15.85 9.02 24.90
C LEU A 755 -17.05 8.17 25.32
N ARG A 756 -17.15 7.88 26.62
CA ARG A 756 -18.36 7.35 27.27
C ARG A 756 -18.65 8.17 28.53
N LEU A 757 -19.90 8.56 28.73
CA LEU A 757 -20.33 9.25 29.95
C LEU A 757 -20.19 8.32 31.16
N SER A 758 -19.70 8.85 32.28
CA SER A 758 -19.42 8.05 33.48
C SER A 758 -20.66 7.66 34.29
N ALA A 759 -21.87 7.97 33.80
CA ALA A 759 -23.15 7.74 34.47
C ALA A 759 -23.98 6.56 33.90
N ASP A 760 -23.68 6.07 32.70
CA ASP A 760 -24.44 5.00 32.03
C ASP A 760 -24.10 3.58 32.54
N SER A 761 -24.16 3.43 33.87
CA SER A 761 -24.00 2.17 34.59
C SER A 761 -24.92 2.05 35.83
N ALA A 762 -26.02 2.81 35.92
CA ALA A 762 -27.05 2.60 36.94
C ALA A 762 -28.45 3.14 36.55
N LYS A 763 -29.29 2.29 35.92
CA LYS A 763 -30.69 2.01 36.34
C LYS A 763 -31.43 1.09 35.36
N ALA A 764 -31.96 0.01 35.90
CA ALA A 764 -33.06 -0.75 35.34
C ALA A 764 -34.11 -0.94 36.44
N SER A 765 -35.41 -0.90 36.08
CA SER A 765 -36.58 -0.95 37.00
C SER A 765 -36.71 0.26 37.96
N ALA A 766 -37.91 0.65 38.39
CA ALA A 766 -39.26 0.52 37.81
C ALA A 766 -40.18 1.59 38.43
N GLN A 767 -41.36 1.81 37.84
CA GLN A 767 -42.41 2.65 38.44
C GLN A 767 -43.80 2.02 38.22
N SER A 768 -44.73 2.33 39.12
CA SER A 768 -46.15 1.99 39.10
C SER A 768 -46.50 0.51 39.30
N GLY A 769 -47.04 0.20 40.48
CA GLY A 769 -47.88 -0.97 40.68
C GLY A 769 -49.35 -0.60 40.50
N LYS A 770 -50.04 -1.27 39.57
CA LYS A 770 -51.51 -1.43 39.58
C LYS A 770 -51.87 -2.89 39.34
N THR A 771 -52.95 -3.32 39.95
CA THR A 771 -53.37 -4.73 40.04
C THR A 771 -54.01 -5.24 38.75
N ALA A 772 -53.50 -6.36 38.23
CA ALA A 772 -54.16 -7.18 37.23
C ALA A 772 -53.73 -8.66 37.35
N THR A 773 -54.66 -9.55 36.98
CA THR A 773 -54.61 -11.02 37.06
C THR A 773 -53.37 -11.71 36.47
N LYS A 774 -52.96 -12.84 37.07
CA LYS A 774 -51.85 -13.70 36.59
C LYS A 774 -52.07 -14.18 35.14
N ALA A 775 -50.99 -14.13 34.35
CA ALA A 775 -50.79 -14.91 33.13
C ALA A 775 -49.53 -15.80 33.30
N PRO A 776 -49.39 -16.92 32.56
CA PRO A 776 -48.23 -17.81 32.71
C PRO A 776 -46.91 -17.11 32.35
N LEU A 777 -45.84 -17.45 33.09
CA LEU A 777 -44.50 -16.89 32.89
C LEU A 777 -43.92 -17.36 31.55
N LYS A 778 -43.65 -16.42 30.65
CA LYS A 778 -42.94 -16.71 29.39
C LYS A 778 -41.51 -17.20 29.68
N PRO A 779 -40.99 -18.18 28.90
CA PRO A 779 -39.61 -18.65 29.01
C PRO A 779 -38.63 -17.53 28.71
N ILE A 780 -37.40 -17.66 29.21
CA ILE A 780 -36.33 -16.67 28.99
C ILE A 780 -35.65 -17.03 27.67
N ILE A 781 -35.73 -16.15 26.68
CA ILE A 781 -35.08 -16.33 25.38
C ILE A 781 -33.86 -15.42 25.30
N LYS A 782 -32.68 -15.99 24.99
CA LYS A 782 -31.46 -15.26 24.63
C LYS A 782 -31.16 -15.49 23.15
N THR A 783 -30.86 -14.44 22.41
CA THR A 783 -30.45 -14.52 21.01
C THR A 783 -29.07 -13.89 20.79
N SER A 784 -28.25 -14.54 19.98
CA SER A 784 -27.04 -13.96 19.41
C SER A 784 -26.99 -14.24 17.91
N ALA A 785 -26.25 -13.43 17.15
CA ALA A 785 -26.07 -13.65 15.73
C ALA A 785 -24.65 -13.24 15.29
N LYS A 786 -24.09 -14.02 14.38
CA LYS A 786 -22.81 -13.78 13.70
C LYS A 786 -23.07 -13.76 12.21
N GLU A 787 -22.46 -12.81 11.49
CA GLU A 787 -22.44 -12.79 10.02
C GLU A 787 -21.00 -12.94 9.53
N GLU A 788 -20.80 -13.82 8.57
CA GLU A 788 -19.52 -14.16 7.95
C GLU A 788 -19.62 -13.97 6.44
N PHE A 789 -18.55 -13.49 5.80
CA PHE A 789 -18.44 -13.47 4.34
C PHE A 789 -18.14 -14.87 3.83
N SER A 790 -18.94 -15.35 2.88
CA SER A 790 -18.90 -16.73 2.36
C SER A 790 -18.65 -16.80 0.86
N GLY A 791 -18.20 -15.69 0.26
CA GLY A 791 -17.79 -15.62 -1.14
C GLY A 791 -18.36 -14.42 -1.89
N MET A 792 -17.87 -14.25 -3.12
CA MET A 792 -18.31 -13.22 -4.06
C MET A 792 -18.33 -13.81 -5.47
N ILE A 793 -19.25 -13.32 -6.30
CA ILE A 793 -19.20 -13.47 -7.76
C ILE A 793 -19.20 -12.08 -8.40
N LEU A 794 -18.66 -12.00 -9.62
CA LEU A 794 -18.63 -10.76 -10.40
C LEU A 794 -19.54 -10.90 -11.62
N LEU A 795 -20.62 -10.12 -11.69
CA LEU A 795 -21.48 -10.07 -12.87
C LEU A 795 -20.83 -9.17 -13.93
N ASP A 796 -20.62 -9.69 -15.13
CA ASP A 796 -20.05 -8.98 -16.28
C ASP A 796 -21.10 -8.72 -17.35
N PHE A 797 -21.58 -7.47 -17.40
CA PHE A 797 -22.48 -6.95 -18.43
C PHE A 797 -21.73 -6.21 -19.56
N THR A 798 -20.46 -6.53 -19.81
CA THR A 798 -19.70 -5.99 -20.96
C THR A 798 -20.29 -6.58 -22.24
N PRO A 799 -20.71 -5.75 -23.22
CA PRO A 799 -21.23 -6.25 -24.50
C PRO A 799 -20.26 -7.21 -25.19
N GLU A 800 -20.78 -8.11 -26.02
CA GLU A 800 -19.94 -8.83 -26.98
C GLU A 800 -19.51 -7.86 -28.08
N SER A 801 -18.21 -7.86 -28.37
CA SER A 801 -17.66 -7.24 -29.57
C SER A 801 -18.22 -7.98 -30.79
N LYS A 802 -19.01 -7.26 -31.60
CA LYS A 802 -19.42 -7.71 -32.93
C LYS A 802 -18.24 -7.74 -33.89
#